data_AF-A0A8J5URD8-F1
#
_entry.id   AF-A0A8J5URD8-F1
#
_cell.length_a   1.000
_cell.length_b   1.000
_cell.length_c   1.000
_cell.angle_alpha   90.00
_cell.angle_beta   90.00
_cell.angle_gamma   90.00
#
_symmetry.space_group_name_H-M   'P 1'
#
loop_
_entity.id
_entity.type
_entity.pdbx_description
1 polymer ?
#
loop_
_entity_poly.entity_id
_entity_poly.type
_entity_poly.pdbx_seq_one_letter_code
_entity_poly.pdbx_strand_id
1 'polypeptide(L)'
;MPTPAEIIAARLNRDQPVSAESEGYQEDVEEKETPTKTKPSISDESAFPTLGGGNKPKTIAPSPQTSWGPSMKTPSSVSPISGTASPSPAPRQATTKSKVSTIQEAFSLDVEDQLNVTRPEFIKILTYVKQETKTNIECTTSQHTKKRTFLITGKPEEVKLAKRLVIKKLTKPVKISFSVPAKLRSRIIGQGGKNLKPIIQANEVKIEIGDTEEVDSELEDNEDDHDAEDDIFAKTILVTIDGDVEGSKRAKNQILAIVKEETKNLSTKIQVDEKVKPFAQHELKPIVNKYSTLDFSIPDYKSSRTSIVVVGERELVLEAKSEIKSALENFDKKIVVEEVPIPKIKHQFLPIDEILNEINVLIQLPKEGETNVKFIGEKKKIPLAQEQARKTTSQYKIEVLDMSKAHRGNLKHVKAVAAHLNQNGTFKEIAQANDVKINVPDFKSLSNPTLANIPIEIVSKEDDEKIKIAKKSIVNHVNRITPDQTKLIEDIDDFLLSRVEGTIKDVAKAEGVSYVILGKQITLFSNKVEQEDAEDFDEIANAEDSFKKVDKSLNTLRELAATLETSILTVDSKDQQQVSGPRGTTLRSILNGVEPNSVIVKLHSNGVEHSENEIFIRGIKASVSHVKKDIESVIADAQEYQDGYTTTVQVPTTVLSRLIGKSGAYLNSLKEEFGARVEVPLEKEEVKDKNAKTEVTITGIKRNVEETKQKVLAVAKKWADETLVRLRIEHPFHRRMIGPQGVYINRLQDKYNVKIRFPSADPSASSQFSDAPKSKDEVTIKGPSKGVAKAEEELIDLYQFEKENGFKQIVQIPVKAVARVIGKAGETINDIADGTGVEYKFKRDQEEDQSKGYAEVELTGSKSALKEASKKIQEIVDEIENFVSVTIKVDPAYHRDLIGQGGSVMKDIISKAGGDQVPRNKQYKLLNIPNEGSGSDEVTSQGDKSIVEKIVEQIKKIIADKEAAVSEEIDIPKEKHRLIIGPSGSIRHAIQDEFGVSLEIPRPNDKSSIIKVVGLPEKIAAAKSKIEELTKDDWKVSVDVPAAYHGLVSEKGAIFKKLKSDYNVEVTHGNYTRQAAKLSNAPIPAAPQEAYPTESVKFKFTIVEHEEAKENDIVIPWRLKGSEENTAKVAKIIEERLENAKNAKYAGWFYASQPSIFSKIIGPQGSKVNQIRKDSNTFISIPRASDREAKFIYLVGSEDNLNTAKKLIEGLL
;
A
#
# COMPACT_ATOMS: atom_id res chain seq x y z
N MET A 1 -46.29 -5.11 1.84
CA MET A 1 -47.09 -3.99 1.27
C MET A 1 -46.36 -2.67 1.53
N PRO A 2 -46.63 -1.60 0.77
CA PRO A 2 -45.60 -0.61 0.40
C PRO A 2 -45.72 0.74 1.15
N THR A 3 -45.28 1.83 0.49
CA THR A 3 -45.22 3.26 0.87
C THR A 3 -43.88 3.73 1.50
N PRO A 4 -43.50 5.03 1.40
CA PRO A 4 -44.15 6.14 0.67
C PRO A 4 -43.26 6.84 -0.39
N ALA A 5 -42.09 6.28 -0.76
CA ALA A 5 -41.04 7.03 -1.47
C ALA A 5 -41.34 7.45 -2.94
N GLU A 6 -42.26 6.80 -3.63
CA GLU A 6 -42.43 6.92 -5.10
C GLU A 6 -43.25 8.13 -5.58
N ILE A 7 -43.69 9.02 -4.68
CA ILE A 7 -44.72 10.05 -5.00
C ILE A 7 -44.18 11.50 -5.01
N ILE A 8 -42.99 11.77 -4.45
CA ILE A 8 -42.57 13.16 -4.12
C ILE A 8 -41.64 13.81 -5.16
N ALA A 9 -40.96 13.05 -6.02
CA ALA A 9 -39.96 13.59 -6.97
C ALA A 9 -40.55 14.39 -8.15
N ALA A 10 -41.87 14.54 -8.26
CA ALA A 10 -42.55 15.25 -9.34
C ALA A 10 -42.67 16.78 -9.08
N ARG A 11 -41.55 17.50 -8.92
CA ARG A 11 -41.55 18.98 -8.86
C ARG A 11 -40.44 19.68 -9.65
N LEU A 12 -40.85 20.11 -10.84
CA LEU A 12 -40.40 21.25 -11.65
C LEU A 12 -38.94 21.29 -12.20
N ASN A 13 -38.88 21.55 -13.51
CA ASN A 13 -37.72 22.03 -14.27
C ASN A 13 -37.59 23.57 -14.18
N ARG A 14 -36.59 24.12 -14.89
CA ARG A 14 -36.38 25.54 -15.29
C ARG A 14 -35.75 26.48 -14.25
N ASP A 15 -34.97 27.50 -14.63
CA ASP A 15 -34.56 28.01 -15.97
C ASP A 15 -33.11 28.57 -15.99
N GLN A 16 -32.64 29.00 -17.17
CA GLN A 16 -31.41 29.81 -17.46
C GLN A 16 -31.56 31.31 -16.98
N PRO A 17 -30.63 32.32 -17.14
CA PRO A 17 -29.58 32.55 -18.19
C PRO A 17 -28.23 33.25 -17.75
N VAL A 18 -27.06 33.18 -18.44
CA VAL A 18 -26.44 33.92 -19.60
C VAL A 18 -25.54 35.15 -19.31
N SER A 19 -24.31 35.17 -19.90
CA SER A 19 -23.38 36.31 -20.18
C SER A 19 -22.70 37.03 -18.97
N ALA A 20 -21.63 37.85 -19.08
CA ALA A 20 -20.82 38.36 -20.23
C ALA A 20 -19.36 38.73 -19.81
N GLU A 21 -18.48 39.04 -20.80
CA GLU A 21 -17.51 40.18 -20.95
C GLU A 21 -16.93 40.99 -19.73
N SER A 22 -15.76 41.66 -19.78
CA SER A 22 -14.69 41.89 -20.79
C SER A 22 -13.35 42.43 -20.15
N GLU A 23 -12.30 42.63 -20.98
CA GLU A 23 -11.13 43.56 -20.84
C GLU A 23 -10.12 43.39 -19.65
N GLY A 24 -8.83 43.80 -19.74
CA GLY A 24 -8.02 44.30 -20.87
C GLY A 24 -6.65 44.90 -20.45
N TYR A 25 -5.67 44.98 -21.38
CA TYR A 25 -4.35 45.66 -21.31
C TYR A 25 -3.28 45.07 -20.34
N GLN A 26 -2.08 44.63 -20.80
CA GLN A 26 -0.86 45.33 -21.27
C GLN A 26 -0.11 46.12 -20.17
N GLU A 27 1.21 46.00 -19.94
CA GLU A 27 2.27 45.19 -20.60
C GLU A 27 3.11 44.40 -19.54
N ASP A 28 4.44 44.19 -19.48
CA ASP A 28 5.65 44.73 -20.16
C ASP A 28 6.85 43.74 -20.12
N VAL A 29 7.94 44.09 -20.80
CA VAL A 29 9.30 43.48 -20.94
C VAL A 29 10.04 43.38 -19.57
N GLU A 30 10.87 42.40 -19.19
CA GLU A 30 11.55 41.21 -19.80
C GLU A 30 11.52 40.05 -18.73
N GLU A 31 12.07 38.82 -18.83
CA GLU A 31 13.06 38.16 -19.71
C GLU A 31 12.83 36.64 -19.84
N LYS A 32 13.25 36.02 -20.97
CA LYS A 32 14.05 34.77 -21.03
C LYS A 32 14.26 34.16 -22.41
N GLU A 33 15.45 33.58 -22.60
CA GLU A 33 15.79 32.72 -23.73
C GLU A 33 15.06 31.36 -23.68
N THR A 34 14.66 30.84 -24.84
CA THR A 34 14.26 29.44 -24.99
C THR A 34 15.26 28.66 -25.84
N PRO A 35 15.83 27.57 -25.32
CA PRO A 35 16.29 26.47 -26.15
C PRO A 35 15.39 25.22 -25.97
N THR A 36 14.61 24.97 -27.02
CA THR A 36 14.14 23.66 -27.51
C THR A 36 14.58 22.40 -26.75
N LYS A 37 13.60 21.57 -26.34
CA LYS A 37 13.81 20.27 -25.67
C LYS A 37 14.66 19.29 -26.50
N THR A 38 15.91 19.09 -26.08
CA THR A 38 16.63 17.84 -26.32
C THR A 38 16.08 16.72 -25.40
N LYS A 39 16.45 15.46 -25.66
CA LYS A 39 15.98 14.30 -24.89
C LYS A 39 16.69 14.22 -23.52
N PRO A 40 15.98 14.17 -22.37
CA PRO A 40 16.60 13.91 -21.08
C PRO A 40 17.05 12.45 -20.93
N SER A 41 17.95 12.21 -19.97
CA SER A 41 18.52 10.90 -19.62
C SER A 41 17.64 10.10 -18.64
N ILE A 42 18.04 8.86 -18.35
CA ILE A 42 17.35 7.87 -17.51
C ILE A 42 17.48 8.17 -15.99
N SER A 43 17.34 9.44 -15.61
CA SER A 43 17.78 9.96 -14.30
C SER A 43 16.99 11.20 -13.85
N ASP A 44 15.66 11.11 -13.84
CA ASP A 44 14.79 12.11 -13.20
C ASP A 44 13.50 11.43 -12.69
N GLU A 45 13.06 11.79 -11.48
CA GLU A 45 12.27 10.91 -10.60
C GLU A 45 10.80 11.36 -10.41
N SER A 46 10.23 12.07 -11.40
CA SER A 46 8.95 12.78 -11.27
C SER A 46 7.84 12.37 -12.26
N ALA A 47 8.00 11.26 -12.98
CA ALA A 47 7.00 10.76 -13.93
C ALA A 47 6.58 9.30 -13.68
N PHE A 48 5.26 9.12 -13.51
CA PHE A 48 4.47 7.88 -13.37
C PHE A 48 4.29 7.29 -11.95
N PRO A 49 3.09 6.75 -11.64
CA PRO A 49 2.38 7.20 -10.44
C PRO A 49 1.92 6.10 -9.49
N THR A 50 1.46 6.53 -8.32
CA THR A 50 0.85 5.68 -7.28
C THR A 50 -0.47 5.05 -7.74
N LEU A 51 -0.56 3.72 -7.67
CA LEU A 51 -1.81 2.98 -7.91
C LEU A 51 -2.01 1.87 -6.87
N GLY A 52 -2.92 2.12 -5.93
CA GLY A 52 -3.43 1.14 -4.98
C GLY A 52 -4.59 1.73 -4.18
N GLY A 53 -5.68 0.98 -3.97
CA GLY A 53 -6.75 1.46 -3.06
C GLY A 53 -8.14 0.86 -3.20
N GLY A 54 -8.54 0.38 -4.38
CA GLY A 54 -9.72 -0.49 -4.56
C GLY A 54 -11.12 0.08 -4.20
N ASN A 55 -12.15 -0.74 -4.42
CA ASN A 55 -13.51 -0.49 -3.96
C ASN A 55 -14.20 -1.83 -3.56
N LYS A 56 -15.10 -1.80 -2.58
CA LYS A 56 -15.79 -2.99 -2.01
C LYS A 56 -17.26 -2.66 -1.69
N PRO A 57 -18.16 -3.66 -1.78
CA PRO A 57 -18.97 -4.05 -0.61
C PRO A 57 -18.57 -5.47 -0.12
N LYS A 58 -18.68 -5.91 1.15
CA LYS A 58 -19.63 -5.69 2.27
C LYS A 58 -21.01 -6.36 2.09
N THR A 59 -21.59 -7.14 3.03
CA THR A 59 -21.08 -8.03 4.12
C THR A 59 -22.28 -8.72 4.83
N ILE A 60 -22.02 -9.76 5.66
CA ILE A 60 -22.86 -10.29 6.79
C ILE A 60 -24.05 -11.22 6.45
N ALA A 61 -24.22 -12.24 7.31
CA ALA A 61 -25.46 -12.99 7.55
C ALA A 61 -25.56 -13.41 9.05
N PRO A 62 -26.76 -13.46 9.66
CA PRO A 62 -27.01 -14.11 10.97
C PRO A 62 -28.09 -15.23 10.91
N SER A 63 -28.27 -15.98 12.01
CA SER A 63 -29.17 -17.16 12.16
C SER A 63 -30.59 -16.82 12.70
N PRO A 64 -31.62 -17.71 12.66
CA PRO A 64 -31.80 -18.79 13.66
C PRO A 64 -32.46 -20.11 13.12
N GLN A 65 -33.60 -20.58 13.66
CA GLN A 65 -34.13 -21.99 13.66
C GLN A 65 -35.66 -22.07 13.31
N THR A 66 -36.46 -23.18 13.30
CA THR A 66 -36.35 -24.53 13.92
C THR A 66 -36.97 -25.73 13.12
N SER A 67 -38.17 -26.27 13.43
CA SER A 67 -38.59 -27.67 13.06
C SER A 67 -40.11 -27.99 13.14
N TRP A 68 -40.62 -29.01 12.39
CA TRP A 68 -41.68 -30.04 12.73
C TRP A 68 -42.35 -30.76 11.51
N GLY A 69 -42.87 -32.00 11.67
CA GLY A 69 -43.89 -32.65 10.76
C GLY A 69 -43.66 -34.12 10.25
N PRO A 70 -44.57 -35.13 10.44
CA PRO A 70 -44.26 -36.57 10.14
C PRO A 70 -45.36 -37.47 9.47
N SER A 71 -45.01 -38.70 8.99
CA SER A 71 -45.54 -40.03 9.49
C SER A 71 -45.32 -41.33 8.64
N MET A 72 -44.76 -42.40 9.27
CA MET A 72 -44.92 -43.88 9.04
C MET A 72 -44.54 -44.51 7.64
N LYS A 73 -44.49 -45.84 7.36
CA LYS A 73 -44.64 -47.15 8.08
C LYS A 73 -43.85 -48.31 7.37
N THR A 74 -43.70 -49.51 7.95
CA THR A 74 -42.91 -50.67 7.38
C THR A 74 -43.41 -52.10 7.77
N PRO A 75 -43.16 -53.16 6.93
CA PRO A 75 -43.31 -54.60 7.28
C PRO A 75 -42.02 -55.48 7.04
N SER A 76 -42.14 -56.78 6.66
CA SER A 76 -41.27 -57.87 7.22
C SER A 76 -41.16 -59.23 6.45
N SER A 77 -40.02 -59.98 6.55
CA SER A 77 -39.96 -61.43 6.94
C SER A 77 -38.57 -62.17 6.86
N VAL A 78 -38.30 -63.05 7.86
CA VAL A 78 -37.39 -64.27 7.96
C VAL A 78 -35.84 -64.22 7.83
N SER A 79 -35.18 -64.39 9.00
CA SER A 79 -33.96 -65.15 9.39
C SER A 79 -32.68 -65.26 8.50
N PRO A 80 -31.46 -65.26 9.10
CA PRO A 80 -31.16 -65.60 10.50
C PRO A 80 -30.42 -64.50 11.31
N ILE A 81 -29.17 -64.75 11.71
CA ILE A 81 -28.48 -64.24 12.93
C ILE A 81 -26.97 -64.16 12.60
N SER A 82 -26.14 -63.22 13.09
CA SER A 82 -26.28 -62.08 14.03
C SER A 82 -25.80 -60.76 13.35
N GLY A 83 -25.65 -59.57 13.96
CA GLY A 83 -25.61 -59.12 15.37
C GLY A 83 -24.20 -59.17 15.98
N THR A 84 -23.73 -58.27 16.86
CA THR A 84 -24.29 -57.06 17.51
C THR A 84 -23.10 -56.23 18.07
N ALA A 85 -23.08 -54.89 18.18
CA ALA A 85 -23.96 -53.82 17.70
C ALA A 85 -23.19 -52.46 17.70
N SER A 86 -23.80 -51.36 18.20
CA SER A 86 -23.31 -49.96 18.17
C SER A 86 -23.86 -49.19 19.41
N PRO A 87 -23.56 -47.88 19.67
CA PRO A 87 -22.69 -46.90 18.99
C PRO A 87 -21.67 -46.18 19.93
N SER A 88 -21.03 -45.09 19.46
CA SER A 88 -20.02 -44.26 20.17
C SER A 88 -20.62 -43.33 21.25
N PRO A 89 -19.87 -42.84 22.29
CA PRO A 89 -18.66 -42.01 22.16
C PRO A 89 -17.50 -42.34 23.15
N ALA A 90 -16.45 -41.50 23.18
CA ALA A 90 -15.26 -41.62 24.05
C ALA A 90 -15.49 -41.08 25.49
N PRO A 91 -14.62 -41.44 26.47
CA PRO A 91 -13.51 -40.51 26.82
C PRO A 91 -12.19 -41.19 27.27
N ARG A 92 -11.27 -40.37 27.82
CA ARG A 92 -9.96 -40.72 28.41
C ARG A 92 -10.08 -41.31 29.84
N GLN A 93 -8.91 -41.66 30.42
CA GLN A 93 -8.62 -41.99 31.84
C GLN A 93 -8.97 -43.42 32.29
N ALA A 94 -8.31 -44.03 33.27
CA ALA A 94 -6.94 -43.85 33.80
C ALA A 94 -6.51 -45.08 34.64
N THR A 95 -5.20 -45.24 34.86
CA THR A 95 -4.55 -45.96 35.98
C THR A 95 -5.21 -47.23 36.56
N THR A 96 -4.71 -48.40 36.15
CA THR A 96 -4.29 -49.45 37.10
C THR A 96 -2.99 -50.10 36.61
N LYS A 97 -2.19 -50.64 37.54
CA LYS A 97 -0.85 -51.20 37.25
C LYS A 97 -0.91 -52.73 37.25
N SER A 98 -0.41 -53.38 36.20
CA SER A 98 0.10 -54.75 36.27
C SER A 98 1.29 -54.90 35.32
N LYS A 99 2.28 -55.73 35.71
CA LYS A 99 3.55 -55.89 34.97
C LYS A 99 3.61 -57.27 34.32
N VAL A 100 3.60 -57.34 32.99
CA VAL A 100 4.21 -58.45 32.24
C VAL A 100 4.87 -57.87 30.98
N SER A 101 6.19 -57.94 30.89
CA SER A 101 6.98 -57.36 29.78
C SER A 101 7.32 -58.39 28.69
N THR A 102 6.46 -59.39 28.51
CA THR A 102 6.76 -60.64 27.82
C THR A 102 5.57 -61.04 26.95
N ILE A 103 5.81 -61.27 25.66
CA ILE A 103 4.83 -61.79 24.70
C ILE A 103 5.10 -63.28 24.47
N GLN A 104 4.04 -64.03 24.15
CA GLN A 104 4.12 -65.38 23.61
C GLN A 104 3.66 -65.34 22.15
N GLU A 105 4.46 -65.87 21.23
CA GLU A 105 4.11 -66.02 19.80
C GLU A 105 4.21 -67.48 19.40
N ALA A 106 3.12 -68.02 18.85
CA ALA A 106 3.06 -69.39 18.32
C ALA A 106 3.12 -69.37 16.78
N PHE A 107 3.84 -70.33 16.19
CA PHE A 107 3.75 -70.64 14.77
C PHE A 107 4.01 -72.12 14.52
N SER A 108 3.63 -72.63 13.35
CA SER A 108 3.86 -74.03 12.97
C SER A 108 4.59 -74.15 11.64
N LEU A 109 5.39 -75.22 11.51
CA LEU A 109 6.05 -75.63 10.28
C LEU A 109 5.49 -76.98 9.82
N ASP A 110 5.29 -77.08 8.50
CA ASP A 110 4.80 -78.28 7.83
C ASP A 110 5.95 -79.23 7.48
N VAL A 111 5.65 -80.50 7.21
CA VAL A 111 6.68 -81.55 7.08
C VAL A 111 7.53 -81.38 5.82
N GLU A 112 6.92 -80.87 4.75
CA GLU A 112 7.55 -80.71 3.43
C GLU A 112 8.62 -79.61 3.46
N ASP A 113 8.36 -78.50 4.15
CA ASP A 113 9.32 -77.39 4.33
C ASP A 113 10.50 -77.76 5.24
N GLN A 114 10.36 -78.76 6.12
CA GLN A 114 11.34 -79.08 7.16
C GLN A 114 12.62 -79.77 6.65
N LEU A 115 13.76 -79.40 7.25
CA LEU A 115 15.02 -80.12 7.19
C LEU A 115 14.97 -81.38 8.09
N ASN A 116 15.44 -82.51 7.56
CA ASN A 116 15.55 -83.78 8.30
C ASN A 116 16.77 -83.78 9.24
N VAL A 117 16.68 -83.03 10.34
CA VAL A 117 17.73 -82.91 11.37
C VAL A 117 17.57 -83.99 12.44
N THR A 118 18.67 -84.58 12.92
CA THR A 118 18.60 -85.61 13.98
C THR A 118 18.15 -85.03 15.32
N ARG A 119 17.56 -85.86 16.19
CA ARG A 119 17.06 -85.40 17.52
C ARG A 119 18.09 -84.64 18.37
N PRO A 120 19.38 -85.07 18.51
CA PRO A 120 20.35 -84.30 19.28
C PRO A 120 20.74 -82.97 18.61
N GLU A 121 20.81 -82.91 17.28
CA GLU A 121 21.14 -81.68 16.55
C GLU A 121 19.98 -80.67 16.60
N PHE A 122 18.74 -81.14 16.49
CA PHE A 122 17.54 -80.32 16.65
C PHE A 122 17.49 -79.65 18.04
N ILE A 123 17.87 -80.39 19.09
CA ILE A 123 17.98 -79.85 20.46
C ILE A 123 19.13 -78.84 20.56
N LYS A 124 20.28 -79.08 19.92
CA LYS A 124 21.38 -78.09 19.84
C LYS A 124 20.93 -76.80 19.15
N ILE A 125 20.20 -76.88 18.04
CA ILE A 125 19.68 -75.70 17.31
C ILE A 125 18.72 -74.89 18.20
N LEU A 126 17.73 -75.53 18.84
CA LEU A 126 16.80 -74.79 19.71
C LEU A 126 17.50 -74.22 20.96
N THR A 127 18.49 -74.92 21.51
CA THR A 127 19.30 -74.43 22.64
C THR A 127 20.15 -73.22 22.23
N TYR A 128 20.75 -73.26 21.03
CA TYR A 128 21.51 -72.15 20.44
C TYR A 128 20.63 -70.90 20.28
N VAL A 129 19.47 -71.01 19.64
CA VAL A 129 18.57 -69.84 19.44
C VAL A 129 18.04 -69.32 20.78
N LYS A 130 17.76 -70.20 21.75
CA LYS A 130 17.38 -69.82 23.13
C LYS A 130 18.48 -69.06 23.87
N GLN A 131 19.75 -69.43 23.68
CA GLN A 131 20.90 -68.70 24.25
C GLN A 131 21.13 -67.35 23.56
N GLU A 132 21.11 -67.32 22.22
CA GLU A 132 21.39 -66.14 21.39
C GLU A 132 20.32 -65.05 21.56
N THR A 133 19.03 -65.43 21.61
CA THR A 133 17.90 -64.49 21.69
C THR A 133 17.35 -64.26 23.10
N LYS A 134 17.79 -65.06 24.09
CA LYS A 134 17.30 -65.05 25.48
C LYS A 134 15.78 -65.34 25.62
N THR A 135 15.16 -65.92 24.59
CA THR A 135 13.75 -66.35 24.61
C THR A 135 13.60 -67.80 25.08
N ASN A 136 12.49 -68.14 25.73
CA ASN A 136 12.15 -69.53 25.99
C ASN A 136 11.30 -70.10 24.83
N ILE A 137 11.82 -71.13 24.19
CA ILE A 137 11.27 -71.78 22.99
C ILE A 137 10.82 -73.19 23.37
N GLU A 138 9.54 -73.49 23.17
CA GLU A 138 8.94 -74.80 23.36
C GLU A 138 8.46 -75.34 22.00
N CYS A 139 8.64 -76.64 21.75
CA CYS A 139 8.32 -77.28 20.48
C CYS A 139 7.45 -78.51 20.71
N THR A 140 6.26 -78.52 20.11
CA THR A 140 5.30 -79.63 20.18
C THR A 140 5.00 -80.15 18.78
N THR A 141 5.25 -81.44 18.55
CA THR A 141 4.89 -82.12 17.29
C THR A 141 3.51 -82.75 17.44
N SER A 142 2.56 -82.38 16.57
CA SER A 142 1.23 -83.01 16.54
C SER A 142 1.32 -84.41 15.92
N GLN A 143 0.81 -85.44 16.61
CA GLN A 143 0.93 -86.82 16.13
C GLN A 143 0.12 -87.09 14.85
N HIS A 144 -1.07 -86.48 14.71
CA HIS A 144 -1.94 -86.69 13.55
C HIS A 144 -1.52 -85.88 12.32
N THR A 145 -1.16 -84.61 12.49
CA THR A 145 -0.83 -83.72 11.36
C THR A 145 0.66 -83.66 11.04
N LYS A 146 1.52 -84.22 11.90
CA LYS A 146 3.01 -84.18 11.86
C LYS A 146 3.64 -82.76 11.85
N LYS A 147 2.82 -81.69 11.84
CA LYS A 147 3.26 -80.30 11.95
C LYS A 147 3.97 -80.07 13.29
N ARG A 148 5.08 -79.32 13.26
CA ARG A 148 5.78 -78.87 14.48
C ARG A 148 5.32 -77.48 14.84
N THR A 149 4.78 -77.30 16.03
CA THR A 149 4.37 -75.99 16.56
C THR A 149 5.42 -75.50 17.55
N PHE A 150 5.89 -74.28 17.34
CA PHE A 150 6.86 -73.59 18.19
C PHE A 150 6.15 -72.47 18.95
N LEU A 151 6.20 -72.53 20.28
CA LEU A 151 5.78 -71.46 21.18
C LEU A 151 7.04 -70.72 21.64
N ILE A 152 7.18 -69.45 21.27
CA ILE A 152 8.32 -68.61 21.64
C ILE A 152 7.86 -67.53 22.61
N THR A 153 8.56 -67.42 23.74
CA THR A 153 8.17 -66.52 24.84
C THR A 153 9.35 -65.63 25.25
N GLY A 154 9.15 -64.31 25.28
CA GLY A 154 10.21 -63.32 25.48
C GLY A 154 9.77 -61.89 25.20
N LYS A 155 10.70 -60.94 24.99
CA LYS A 155 10.34 -59.57 24.59
C LYS A 155 9.86 -59.53 23.12
N PRO A 156 9.04 -58.53 22.70
CA PRO A 156 8.44 -58.49 21.36
C PRO A 156 9.42 -58.55 20.18
N GLU A 157 10.64 -58.04 20.36
CA GLU A 157 11.69 -58.02 19.32
C GLU A 157 12.53 -59.29 19.37
N GLU A 158 12.91 -59.74 20.56
CA GLU A 158 13.64 -60.99 20.82
C GLU A 158 12.85 -62.21 20.30
N VAL A 159 11.52 -62.23 20.49
CA VAL A 159 10.61 -63.27 19.98
C VAL A 159 10.57 -63.31 18.46
N LYS A 160 10.57 -62.16 17.78
CA LYS A 160 10.58 -62.08 16.31
C LYS A 160 11.92 -62.55 15.72
N LEU A 161 13.03 -62.21 16.37
CA LEU A 161 14.37 -62.70 16.00
C LEU A 161 14.47 -64.22 16.20
N ALA A 162 14.00 -64.73 17.35
CA ALA A 162 13.96 -66.16 17.63
C ALA A 162 13.11 -66.93 16.63
N LYS A 163 11.92 -66.43 16.29
CA LYS A 163 11.05 -67.01 15.25
C LYS A 163 11.79 -67.11 13.91
N ARG A 164 12.45 -66.04 13.46
CA ARG A 164 13.22 -66.05 12.21
C ARG A 164 14.39 -67.05 12.24
N LEU A 165 15.14 -67.10 13.34
CA LEU A 165 16.27 -68.03 13.49
C LEU A 165 15.82 -69.50 13.57
N VAL A 166 14.68 -69.79 14.21
CA VAL A 166 14.07 -71.13 14.22
C VAL A 166 13.62 -71.54 12.82
N ILE A 167 13.00 -70.64 12.04
CA ILE A 167 12.64 -70.90 10.63
C ILE A 167 13.91 -71.19 9.81
N LYS A 168 14.83 -70.22 9.74
CA LYS A 168 16.05 -70.25 8.92
C LYS A 168 17.00 -71.44 9.20
N LYS A 169 16.92 -72.06 10.38
CA LYS A 169 17.70 -73.26 10.75
C LYS A 169 16.94 -74.59 10.57
N LEU A 170 15.64 -74.55 10.30
CA LEU A 170 14.78 -75.74 10.21
C LEU A 170 14.01 -75.86 8.88
N THR A 171 13.92 -74.81 8.05
CA THR A 171 13.31 -74.87 6.71
C THR A 171 14.34 -75.09 5.60
N LYS A 172 13.90 -75.69 4.51
CA LYS A 172 14.65 -75.76 3.24
C LYS A 172 14.54 -74.41 2.50
N PRO A 173 15.60 -73.96 1.80
CA PRO A 173 15.47 -72.84 0.86
C PRO A 173 14.61 -73.27 -0.34
N VAL A 174 13.79 -72.35 -0.86
CA VAL A 174 12.88 -72.58 -1.98
C VAL A 174 13.07 -71.49 -3.03
N LYS A 175 13.15 -71.93 -4.29
CA LYS A 175 13.20 -71.07 -5.48
C LYS A 175 11.79 -70.84 -6.02
N ILE A 176 11.38 -69.57 -6.09
CA ILE A 176 10.09 -69.14 -6.64
C ILE A 176 10.35 -68.23 -7.85
N SER A 177 9.80 -68.59 -9.01
CA SER A 177 9.83 -67.76 -10.21
C SER A 177 8.47 -67.10 -10.52
N PHE A 178 8.50 -66.04 -11.34
CA PHE A 178 7.34 -65.39 -11.98
C PHE A 178 7.79 -64.42 -13.09
N SER A 179 6.92 -64.15 -14.06
CA SER A 179 7.15 -63.19 -15.13
C SER A 179 6.70 -61.77 -14.75
N VAL A 180 7.39 -60.76 -15.30
CA VAL A 180 7.12 -59.33 -15.08
C VAL A 180 7.47 -58.52 -16.35
N PRO A 181 6.72 -57.47 -16.75
CA PRO A 181 7.05 -56.64 -17.91
C PRO A 181 8.48 -56.08 -17.94
N ALA A 182 9.14 -56.18 -19.09
CA ALA A 182 10.56 -55.91 -19.29
C ALA A 182 10.97 -54.48 -18.91
N LYS A 183 10.16 -53.48 -19.30
CA LYS A 183 10.43 -52.06 -18.97
C LYS A 183 10.44 -51.78 -17.46
N LEU A 184 9.76 -52.60 -16.65
CA LEU A 184 9.70 -52.46 -15.20
C LEU A 184 10.94 -53.02 -14.48
N ARG A 185 11.81 -53.79 -15.15
CA ARG A 185 13.07 -54.33 -14.57
C ARG A 185 13.90 -53.25 -13.89
N SER A 186 14.10 -52.11 -14.56
CA SER A 186 14.86 -50.96 -14.04
C SER A 186 14.20 -50.31 -12.82
N ARG A 187 12.86 -50.31 -12.76
CA ARG A 187 12.04 -49.73 -11.69
C ARG A 187 11.98 -50.63 -10.44
N ILE A 188 11.92 -51.95 -10.64
CA ILE A 188 11.96 -52.96 -9.57
C ILE A 188 13.33 -52.99 -8.90
N ILE A 189 14.41 -52.91 -9.68
CA ILE A 189 15.78 -52.76 -9.15
C ILE A 189 15.92 -51.39 -8.46
N GLY A 190 15.51 -50.32 -9.15
CA GLY A 190 15.71 -48.92 -8.72
C GLY A 190 17.15 -48.45 -8.91
N GLN A 191 17.37 -47.14 -8.97
CA GLN A 191 18.71 -46.55 -9.18
C GLN A 191 19.72 -47.07 -8.13
N GLY A 192 20.74 -47.81 -8.56
CA GLY A 192 21.74 -48.41 -7.66
C GLY A 192 21.19 -49.55 -6.77
N GLY A 193 20.05 -50.14 -7.12
CA GLY A 193 19.38 -51.19 -6.35
C GLY A 193 18.47 -50.68 -5.22
N LYS A 194 18.12 -49.38 -5.20
CA LYS A 194 17.37 -48.74 -4.09
C LYS A 194 16.06 -49.43 -3.71
N ASN A 195 15.36 -50.07 -4.64
CA ASN A 195 14.06 -50.70 -4.39
C ASN A 195 14.23 -52.20 -4.06
N LEU A 196 15.13 -52.88 -4.76
CA LEU A 196 15.36 -54.32 -4.61
C LEU A 196 16.24 -54.68 -3.39
N LYS A 197 17.24 -53.86 -3.04
CA LYS A 197 18.11 -54.08 -1.86
C LYS A 197 17.34 -54.16 -0.53
N PRO A 198 16.39 -53.25 -0.19
CA PRO A 198 15.63 -53.39 1.05
C PRO A 198 14.68 -54.60 1.02
N ILE A 199 14.16 -55.02 -0.14
CA ILE A 199 13.35 -56.25 -0.26
C ILE A 199 14.22 -57.49 0.01
N ILE A 200 15.44 -57.54 -0.55
CA ILE A 200 16.44 -58.58 -0.24
C ILE A 200 16.79 -58.59 1.25
N GLN A 201 17.10 -57.43 1.83
CA GLN A 201 17.60 -57.32 3.21
C GLN A 201 16.50 -57.57 4.26
N ALA A 202 15.26 -57.15 4.02
CA ALA A 202 14.16 -57.29 4.97
C ALA A 202 13.59 -58.73 5.02
N ASN A 203 13.71 -59.49 3.93
CA ASN A 203 13.23 -60.87 3.84
C ASN A 203 14.37 -61.91 3.93
N GLU A 204 15.65 -61.50 3.82
CA GLU A 204 16.86 -62.35 3.79
C GLU A 204 16.92 -63.32 2.60
N VAL A 205 16.50 -62.85 1.40
CA VAL A 205 16.31 -63.68 0.19
C VAL A 205 17.17 -63.19 -0.98
N LYS A 206 17.77 -64.09 -1.76
CA LYS A 206 18.48 -63.73 -3.01
C LYS A 206 17.45 -63.54 -4.14
N ILE A 207 17.54 -62.44 -4.87
CA ILE A 207 16.63 -62.14 -5.99
C ILE A 207 17.46 -61.93 -7.26
N GLU A 208 17.17 -62.75 -8.27
CA GLU A 208 17.80 -62.74 -9.59
C GLU A 208 16.71 -62.35 -10.61
N ILE A 209 16.91 -61.23 -11.31
CA ILE A 209 16.04 -60.83 -12.42
C ILE A 209 16.84 -61.11 -13.69
N GLY A 210 16.27 -61.91 -14.59
CA GLY A 210 16.88 -62.22 -15.88
C GLY A 210 17.28 -60.95 -16.65
N ASP A 211 18.28 -61.08 -17.49
CA ASP A 211 18.49 -60.12 -18.57
C ASP A 211 17.49 -60.38 -19.70
N THR A 212 17.29 -59.40 -20.59
CA THR A 212 16.60 -59.63 -21.85
C THR A 212 17.54 -60.38 -22.78
N GLU A 213 17.45 -61.70 -22.79
CA GLU A 213 17.95 -62.50 -23.91
C GLU A 213 17.12 -62.15 -25.14
N GLU A 214 17.79 -61.75 -26.22
CA GLU A 214 17.18 -61.60 -27.53
C GLU A 214 17.00 -63.02 -28.09
N VAL A 215 15.79 -63.55 -27.96
CA VAL A 215 15.43 -64.86 -28.49
C VAL A 215 15.16 -64.71 -29.99
N ASP A 216 16.23 -64.83 -30.77
CA ASP A 216 16.13 -65.21 -32.18
C ASP A 216 15.58 -66.64 -32.25
N SER A 217 14.26 -66.77 -32.45
CA SER A 217 13.64 -68.04 -32.84
C SER A 217 12.51 -67.79 -33.83
N GLU A 218 12.84 -68.09 -35.09
CA GLU A 218 11.96 -68.17 -36.25
C GLU A 218 10.60 -68.82 -35.94
N LEU A 219 9.51 -68.08 -36.15
CA LEU A 219 8.19 -68.62 -36.44
C LEU A 219 7.54 -67.75 -37.52
N GLU A 220 7.00 -68.42 -38.55
CA GLU A 220 6.61 -67.80 -39.82
C GLU A 220 5.18 -67.20 -39.79
N ASP A 221 5.03 -66.11 -40.54
CA ASP A 221 3.84 -65.64 -41.27
C ASP A 221 2.44 -65.94 -40.69
N ASN A 222 1.86 -64.94 -40.01
CA ASN A 222 0.40 -64.71 -39.98
C ASN A 222 0.15 -63.20 -40.10
N GLU A 223 -0.40 -62.73 -41.23
CA GLU A 223 -0.44 -61.29 -41.60
C GLU A 223 -1.57 -60.46 -40.94
N ASP A 224 -2.29 -60.99 -39.94
CA ASP A 224 -3.59 -60.45 -39.49
C ASP A 224 -3.63 -59.83 -38.07
N ASP A 225 -2.48 -59.59 -37.40
CA ASP A 225 -2.45 -59.09 -36.00
C ASP A 225 -1.56 -57.85 -35.74
N HIS A 226 -1.84 -56.77 -36.47
CA HIS A 226 -1.15 -55.47 -36.33
C HIS A 226 -1.48 -54.69 -35.03
N ASP A 227 -2.42 -55.13 -34.19
CA ASP A 227 -2.81 -54.41 -32.96
C ASP A 227 -1.86 -54.69 -31.75
N ALA A 228 -0.81 -55.52 -31.93
CA ALA A 228 0.09 -56.00 -30.87
C ALA A 228 1.27 -55.06 -30.49
N GLU A 229 1.71 -54.14 -31.36
CA GLU A 229 2.92 -53.32 -31.11
C GLU A 229 2.71 -52.21 -30.05
N ASP A 230 1.46 -51.82 -29.77
CA ASP A 230 1.11 -50.68 -28.90
C ASP A 230 1.20 -50.99 -27.39
N ASP A 231 1.14 -52.26 -26.94
CA ASP A 231 1.28 -52.54 -25.49
C ASP A 231 2.75 -52.50 -25.07
N ILE A 232 3.14 -51.31 -24.61
CA ILE A 232 4.39 -50.93 -23.96
C ILE A 232 4.89 -51.93 -22.90
N PHE A 233 4.02 -52.79 -22.34
CA PHE A 233 4.34 -53.80 -21.33
C PHE A 233 4.31 -55.27 -21.81
N ALA A 234 4.04 -55.55 -23.09
CA ALA A 234 3.86 -56.93 -23.60
C ALA A 234 5.09 -57.83 -23.43
N LYS A 235 6.31 -57.32 -23.67
CA LYS A 235 7.55 -58.09 -23.48
C LYS A 235 7.77 -58.34 -21.98
N THR A 236 7.94 -59.59 -21.55
CA THR A 236 8.14 -59.96 -20.12
C THR A 236 9.50 -60.62 -19.86
N ILE A 237 9.97 -60.56 -18.61
CA ILE A 237 11.22 -61.12 -18.10
C ILE A 237 10.93 -62.01 -16.89
N LEU A 238 11.70 -63.09 -16.72
CA LEU A 238 11.63 -63.96 -15.54
C LEU A 238 12.33 -63.33 -14.32
N VAL A 239 11.64 -63.31 -13.17
CA VAL A 239 12.20 -62.99 -11.85
C VAL A 239 12.23 -64.27 -11.02
N THR A 240 13.40 -64.61 -10.47
CA THR A 240 13.66 -65.76 -9.61
C THR A 240 14.06 -65.30 -8.21
N ILE A 241 13.47 -65.93 -7.20
CA ILE A 241 13.63 -65.59 -5.78
C ILE A 241 14.05 -66.85 -5.01
N ASP A 242 15.20 -66.84 -4.35
CA ASP A 242 15.84 -68.01 -3.71
C ASP A 242 16.11 -67.74 -2.21
N GLY A 243 15.42 -68.48 -1.33
CA GLY A 243 15.52 -68.34 0.13
C GLY A 243 14.34 -68.96 0.89
N ASP A 244 14.17 -68.60 2.16
CA ASP A 244 13.15 -69.19 3.05
C ASP A 244 11.71 -68.98 2.54
N VAL A 245 10.87 -70.02 2.63
CA VAL A 245 9.51 -70.10 2.06
C VAL A 245 8.65 -68.85 2.32
N GLU A 246 8.61 -68.38 3.57
CA GLU A 246 7.81 -67.21 3.94
C GLU A 246 8.43 -65.89 3.41
N GLY A 247 9.76 -65.79 3.43
CA GLY A 247 10.50 -64.64 2.90
C GLY A 247 10.34 -64.50 1.38
N SER A 248 10.52 -65.59 0.65
CA SER A 248 10.38 -65.62 -0.81
C SER A 248 8.95 -65.26 -1.26
N LYS A 249 7.93 -65.72 -0.52
CA LYS A 249 6.52 -65.36 -0.76
C LYS A 249 6.22 -63.88 -0.47
N ARG A 250 6.79 -63.32 0.60
CA ARG A 250 6.69 -61.88 0.92
C ARG A 250 7.37 -61.01 -0.14
N ALA A 251 8.58 -61.38 -0.56
CA ALA A 251 9.34 -60.67 -1.60
C ALA A 251 8.63 -60.67 -2.96
N LYS A 252 8.05 -61.80 -3.38
CA LYS A 252 7.22 -61.89 -4.60
C LYS A 252 6.04 -60.92 -4.56
N ASN A 253 5.31 -60.87 -3.44
CA ASN A 253 4.17 -59.95 -3.28
C ASN A 253 4.60 -58.48 -3.27
N GLN A 254 5.76 -58.14 -2.68
CA GLN A 254 6.30 -56.77 -2.69
C GLN A 254 6.69 -56.31 -4.10
N ILE A 255 7.30 -57.18 -4.91
CA ILE A 255 7.64 -56.86 -6.31
C ILE A 255 6.37 -56.71 -7.15
N LEU A 256 5.39 -57.61 -7.00
CA LEU A 256 4.12 -57.53 -7.73
C LEU A 256 3.29 -56.28 -7.36
N ALA A 257 3.42 -55.76 -6.13
CA ALA A 257 2.79 -54.49 -5.74
C ALA A 257 3.37 -53.31 -6.53
N ILE A 258 4.70 -53.20 -6.62
CA ILE A 258 5.41 -52.17 -7.42
C ILE A 258 4.98 -52.26 -8.90
N VAL A 259 4.87 -53.47 -9.44
CA VAL A 259 4.41 -53.71 -10.82
C VAL A 259 2.97 -53.22 -11.02
N LYS A 260 2.06 -53.47 -10.07
CA LYS A 260 0.65 -53.06 -10.16
C LYS A 260 0.46 -51.54 -10.01
N GLU A 261 1.30 -50.87 -9.23
CA GLU A 261 1.27 -49.41 -9.08
C GLU A 261 1.67 -48.71 -10.39
N GLU A 262 2.76 -49.17 -11.03
CA GLU A 262 3.31 -48.57 -12.26
C GLU A 262 2.52 -48.92 -13.54
N THR A 263 1.66 -49.94 -13.51
CA THR A 263 0.85 -50.37 -14.67
C THR A 263 -0.60 -49.87 -14.65
N LYS A 264 -0.99 -49.07 -13.64
CA LYS A 264 -2.37 -48.62 -13.47
C LYS A 264 -2.88 -47.75 -14.63
N ASN A 265 -2.02 -46.88 -15.16
CA ASN A 265 -2.37 -45.89 -16.17
C ASN A 265 -1.84 -46.31 -17.56
N LEU A 266 -2.71 -46.25 -18.56
CA LEU A 266 -2.40 -46.49 -19.98
C LEU A 266 -2.57 -45.18 -20.77
N SER A 267 -1.80 -45.04 -21.85
CA SER A 267 -1.94 -43.99 -22.86
C SER A 267 -1.93 -44.66 -24.22
N THR A 268 -3.04 -44.59 -24.96
CA THR A 268 -3.16 -45.16 -26.31
C THR A 268 -3.35 -44.07 -27.35
N LYS A 269 -2.91 -44.35 -28.57
CA LYS A 269 -3.03 -43.46 -29.73
C LYS A 269 -3.89 -44.15 -30.79
N ILE A 270 -4.85 -43.42 -31.34
CA ILE A 270 -5.77 -43.93 -32.37
C ILE A 270 -5.63 -43.01 -33.58
N GLN A 271 -5.26 -43.56 -34.73
CA GLN A 271 -5.18 -42.79 -35.99
C GLN A 271 -6.58 -42.54 -36.55
N VAL A 272 -6.79 -41.40 -37.22
CA VAL A 272 -8.06 -40.98 -37.80
C VAL A 272 -7.81 -40.42 -39.20
N ASP A 273 -8.60 -40.89 -40.18
CA ASP A 273 -8.52 -40.41 -41.56
C ASP A 273 -8.85 -38.92 -41.70
N GLU A 274 -8.19 -38.25 -42.65
CA GLU A 274 -8.34 -36.80 -42.90
C GLU A 274 -9.80 -36.40 -43.20
N LYS A 275 -10.61 -37.32 -43.77
CA LYS A 275 -12.03 -37.10 -44.05
C LYS A 275 -12.90 -37.13 -42.79
N VAL A 276 -12.57 -37.97 -41.81
CA VAL A 276 -13.38 -38.23 -40.60
C VAL A 276 -12.99 -37.26 -39.47
N LYS A 277 -11.70 -36.93 -39.39
CA LYS A 277 -11.09 -36.02 -38.42
C LYS A 277 -11.91 -34.75 -38.11
N PRO A 278 -12.48 -34.00 -39.08
CA PRO A 278 -13.25 -32.79 -38.79
C PRO A 278 -14.51 -33.02 -37.94
N PHE A 279 -15.04 -34.24 -37.96
CA PHE A 279 -16.31 -34.62 -37.32
C PHE A 279 -16.10 -35.45 -36.05
N ALA A 280 -14.87 -35.93 -35.80
CA ALA A 280 -14.53 -36.76 -34.64
C ALA A 280 -14.88 -36.10 -33.30
N GLN A 281 -14.72 -34.77 -33.17
CA GLN A 281 -15.11 -34.04 -31.97
C GLN A 281 -16.64 -33.97 -31.77
N HIS A 282 -17.45 -34.16 -32.83
CA HIS A 282 -18.90 -34.26 -32.71
C HIS A 282 -19.35 -35.69 -32.36
N GLU A 283 -18.91 -36.68 -33.14
CA GLU A 283 -19.39 -38.07 -33.04
C GLU A 283 -18.89 -38.80 -31.78
N LEU A 284 -17.76 -38.39 -31.20
CA LEU A 284 -17.21 -39.02 -29.99
C LEU A 284 -17.74 -38.43 -28.68
N LYS A 285 -18.53 -37.34 -28.70
CA LYS A 285 -19.20 -36.77 -27.51
C LYS A 285 -19.92 -37.80 -26.63
N PRO A 286 -20.75 -38.74 -27.15
CA PRO A 286 -21.38 -39.77 -26.31
C PRO A 286 -20.37 -40.70 -25.62
N ILE A 287 -19.23 -41.01 -26.27
CA ILE A 287 -18.19 -41.88 -25.69
C ILE A 287 -17.40 -41.12 -24.61
N VAL A 288 -17.03 -39.86 -24.86
CA VAL A 288 -16.39 -38.98 -23.86
C VAL A 288 -17.29 -38.83 -22.62
N ASN A 289 -18.61 -38.68 -22.82
CA ASN A 289 -19.58 -38.62 -21.72
C ASN A 289 -19.75 -39.96 -20.99
N LYS A 290 -19.56 -41.12 -21.66
CA LYS A 290 -19.61 -42.45 -21.05
C LYS A 290 -18.42 -42.70 -20.11
N TYR A 291 -17.22 -42.27 -20.51
CA TYR A 291 -15.98 -42.48 -19.76
C TYR A 291 -15.41 -41.20 -19.17
N SER A 292 -16.17 -40.52 -18.30
CA SER A 292 -15.77 -39.24 -17.70
C SER A 292 -14.52 -39.28 -16.78
N THR A 293 -13.88 -40.45 -16.63
CA THR A 293 -12.62 -40.67 -15.90
C THR A 293 -11.40 -40.76 -16.80
N LEU A 294 -11.59 -40.76 -18.13
CA LEU A 294 -10.51 -40.76 -19.13
C LEU A 294 -10.30 -39.35 -19.71
N ASP A 295 -9.04 -39.02 -20.01
CA ASP A 295 -8.67 -37.82 -20.76
C ASP A 295 -8.61 -38.14 -22.26
N PHE A 296 -9.27 -37.32 -23.08
CA PHE A 296 -9.46 -37.53 -24.52
C PHE A 296 -8.93 -36.34 -25.31
N SER A 297 -7.68 -36.45 -25.80
CA SER A 297 -7.08 -35.46 -26.69
C SER A 297 -7.52 -35.72 -28.14
N ILE A 298 -8.70 -35.21 -28.51
CA ILE A 298 -9.22 -35.24 -29.88
C ILE A 298 -8.64 -34.05 -30.67
N PRO A 299 -8.04 -34.25 -31.87
CA PRO A 299 -7.50 -33.15 -32.66
C PRO A 299 -8.59 -32.37 -33.40
N ASP A 300 -8.53 -31.04 -33.31
CA ASP A 300 -9.37 -30.14 -34.12
C ASP A 300 -9.04 -30.24 -35.63
N TYR A 301 -9.99 -29.87 -36.48
CA TYR A 301 -9.83 -29.92 -37.94
C TYR A 301 -8.69 -29.02 -38.45
N LYS A 302 -8.40 -27.90 -37.76
CA LYS A 302 -7.28 -27.00 -38.07
C LYS A 302 -5.93 -27.50 -37.56
N SER A 303 -5.90 -28.53 -36.72
CA SER A 303 -4.65 -29.08 -36.16
C SER A 303 -3.91 -29.94 -37.19
N SER A 304 -2.57 -29.96 -37.14
CA SER A 304 -1.75 -30.87 -37.96
C SER A 304 -1.77 -32.33 -37.50
N ARG A 305 -2.31 -32.62 -36.31
CA ARG A 305 -2.41 -33.97 -35.74
C ARG A 305 -3.51 -34.78 -36.45
N THR A 306 -3.26 -36.07 -36.68
CA THR A 306 -4.20 -37.04 -37.26
C THR A 306 -4.66 -38.09 -36.25
N SER A 307 -4.28 -37.97 -34.99
CA SER A 307 -4.50 -39.01 -33.97
C SER A 307 -5.19 -38.49 -32.73
N ILE A 308 -6.19 -39.23 -32.26
CA ILE A 308 -6.75 -39.11 -30.91
C ILE A 308 -5.78 -39.77 -29.93
N VAL A 309 -5.62 -39.19 -28.74
CA VAL A 309 -4.91 -39.83 -27.62
C VAL A 309 -5.87 -40.01 -26.44
N VAL A 310 -5.89 -41.20 -25.85
CA VAL A 310 -6.73 -41.56 -24.70
C VAL A 310 -5.85 -41.95 -23.54
N VAL A 311 -6.03 -41.30 -22.38
CA VAL A 311 -5.19 -41.50 -21.18
C VAL A 311 -6.06 -41.76 -19.95
N GLY A 312 -5.73 -42.79 -19.17
CA GLY A 312 -6.43 -43.11 -17.91
C GLY A 312 -6.21 -44.55 -17.46
N GLU A 313 -7.17 -45.13 -16.75
CA GLU A 313 -7.03 -46.49 -16.20
C GLU A 313 -7.05 -47.56 -17.29
N ARG A 314 -6.09 -48.50 -17.26
CA ARG A 314 -5.79 -49.45 -18.36
C ARG A 314 -7.01 -50.18 -18.93
N GLU A 315 -7.91 -50.65 -18.07
CA GLU A 315 -9.10 -51.41 -18.49
C GLU A 315 -10.09 -50.53 -19.28
N LEU A 316 -10.38 -49.32 -18.77
CA LEU A 316 -11.28 -48.37 -19.41
C LEU A 316 -10.71 -47.80 -20.73
N VAL A 317 -9.39 -47.56 -20.79
CA VAL A 317 -8.75 -47.06 -22.03
C VAL A 317 -8.85 -48.08 -23.18
N LEU A 318 -8.81 -49.38 -22.88
CA LEU A 318 -8.96 -50.44 -23.89
C LEU A 318 -10.42 -50.58 -24.36
N GLU A 319 -11.41 -50.47 -23.47
CA GLU A 319 -12.83 -50.42 -23.83
C GLU A 319 -13.15 -49.18 -24.70
N ALA A 320 -12.59 -48.02 -24.33
CA ALA A 320 -12.73 -46.81 -25.12
C ALA A 320 -12.02 -46.89 -26.50
N LYS A 321 -10.87 -47.58 -26.63
CA LYS A 321 -10.18 -47.76 -27.93
C LYS A 321 -11.09 -48.46 -28.95
N SER A 322 -11.81 -49.51 -28.56
CA SER A 322 -12.68 -50.27 -29.47
C SER A 322 -13.99 -49.53 -29.80
N GLU A 323 -14.60 -48.84 -28.84
CA GLU A 323 -15.78 -48.00 -29.11
C GLU A 323 -15.45 -46.79 -30.00
N ILE A 324 -14.28 -46.15 -29.83
CA ILE A 324 -13.83 -45.06 -30.73
C ILE A 324 -13.58 -45.58 -32.15
N LYS A 325 -12.82 -46.68 -32.31
CA LYS A 325 -12.50 -47.27 -33.62
C LYS A 325 -13.79 -47.61 -34.39
N SER A 326 -14.70 -48.33 -33.75
CA SER A 326 -15.99 -48.71 -34.35
C SER A 326 -16.94 -47.53 -34.59
N ALA A 327 -16.93 -46.48 -33.77
CA ALA A 327 -17.73 -45.26 -34.03
C ALA A 327 -17.25 -44.51 -35.29
N LEU A 328 -15.92 -44.35 -35.45
CA LEU A 328 -15.32 -43.65 -36.59
C LEU A 328 -15.54 -44.42 -37.90
N GLU A 329 -15.32 -45.74 -37.90
CA GLU A 329 -15.58 -46.63 -39.05
C GLU A 329 -17.07 -46.65 -39.48
N ASN A 330 -17.99 -46.46 -38.54
CA ASN A 330 -19.42 -46.34 -38.84
C ASN A 330 -19.83 -44.92 -39.27
N PHE A 331 -19.00 -43.91 -39.06
CA PHE A 331 -19.25 -42.55 -39.54
C PHE A 331 -18.68 -42.33 -40.95
N ASP A 332 -17.47 -42.83 -41.27
CA ASP A 332 -16.87 -42.68 -42.61
C ASP A 332 -17.81 -43.18 -43.72
N LYS A 333 -18.46 -44.34 -43.49
CA LYS A 333 -19.49 -44.95 -44.35
C LYS A 333 -20.73 -44.05 -44.62
N LYS A 334 -20.89 -42.92 -43.92
CA LYS A 334 -21.96 -41.93 -44.09
C LYS A 334 -21.50 -40.63 -44.76
N ILE A 335 -20.19 -40.38 -44.84
CA ILE A 335 -19.64 -39.15 -45.40
C ILE A 335 -19.78 -39.16 -46.92
N VAL A 336 -20.25 -38.04 -47.47
CA VAL A 336 -20.29 -37.75 -48.90
C VAL A 336 -19.60 -36.41 -49.16
N VAL A 337 -19.02 -36.26 -50.35
CA VAL A 337 -18.41 -35.02 -50.83
C VAL A 337 -19.24 -34.50 -52.00
N GLU A 338 -19.62 -33.23 -51.96
CA GLU A 338 -20.37 -32.55 -53.03
C GLU A 338 -19.68 -31.24 -53.42
N GLU A 339 -19.46 -30.99 -54.72
CA GLU A 339 -18.77 -29.79 -55.19
C GLU A 339 -19.74 -28.70 -55.67
N VAL A 340 -19.52 -27.47 -55.23
CA VAL A 340 -20.33 -26.29 -55.58
C VAL A 340 -19.45 -25.19 -56.18
N PRO A 341 -19.78 -24.65 -57.37
CA PRO A 341 -19.06 -23.51 -57.94
C PRO A 341 -19.40 -22.23 -57.15
N ILE A 342 -18.42 -21.71 -56.40
CA ILE A 342 -18.50 -20.44 -55.67
C ILE A 342 -17.34 -19.55 -56.15
N PRO A 343 -17.54 -18.27 -56.49
CA PRO A 343 -16.46 -17.39 -56.93
C PRO A 343 -15.38 -17.20 -55.85
N LYS A 344 -14.09 -17.22 -56.23
CA LYS A 344 -12.95 -17.15 -55.28
C LYS A 344 -13.00 -15.95 -54.33
N ILE A 345 -13.45 -14.79 -54.82
CA ILE A 345 -13.62 -13.56 -54.03
C ILE A 345 -14.60 -13.74 -52.85
N LYS A 346 -15.57 -14.66 -52.97
CA LYS A 346 -16.57 -14.98 -51.95
C LYS A 346 -16.13 -16.08 -50.97
N HIS A 347 -15.02 -16.80 -51.23
CA HIS A 347 -14.53 -17.88 -50.36
C HIS A 347 -14.18 -17.39 -48.95
N GLN A 348 -13.64 -16.17 -48.84
CA GLN A 348 -13.28 -15.52 -47.58
C GLN A 348 -14.47 -15.16 -46.67
N PHE A 349 -15.71 -15.31 -47.15
CA PHE A 349 -16.95 -15.01 -46.42
C PHE A 349 -17.82 -16.26 -46.17
N LEU A 350 -17.30 -17.45 -46.47
CA LEU A 350 -17.98 -18.71 -46.15
C LEU A 350 -17.85 -19.00 -44.65
N PRO A 351 -18.95 -19.25 -43.92
CA PRO A 351 -18.91 -19.51 -42.48
C PRO A 351 -18.55 -20.97 -42.19
N ILE A 352 -17.28 -21.34 -42.47
CA ILE A 352 -16.77 -22.71 -42.37
C ILE A 352 -16.93 -23.25 -40.93
N ASP A 353 -16.56 -22.45 -39.92
CA ASP A 353 -16.64 -22.83 -38.52
C ASP A 353 -18.10 -22.98 -38.02
N GLU A 354 -19.01 -22.08 -38.42
CA GLU A 354 -20.41 -22.11 -37.97
C GLU A 354 -21.13 -23.35 -38.51
N ILE A 355 -21.02 -23.60 -39.83
CA ILE A 355 -21.67 -24.72 -40.50
C ILE A 355 -21.09 -26.07 -40.04
N LEU A 356 -19.79 -26.14 -39.72
CA LEU A 356 -19.20 -27.34 -39.12
C LEU A 356 -19.80 -27.61 -37.72
N ASN A 357 -19.93 -26.59 -36.88
CA ASN A 357 -20.44 -26.75 -35.52
C ASN A 357 -21.97 -27.01 -35.44
N GLU A 358 -22.76 -26.36 -36.29
CA GLU A 358 -24.23 -26.48 -36.28
C GLU A 358 -24.75 -27.66 -37.12
N ILE A 359 -24.15 -27.90 -38.29
CA ILE A 359 -24.66 -28.84 -39.30
C ILE A 359 -23.75 -30.07 -39.45
N ASN A 360 -22.56 -30.12 -38.83
CA ASN A 360 -21.59 -31.22 -38.94
C ASN A 360 -21.21 -31.50 -40.41
N VAL A 361 -20.99 -30.42 -41.17
CA VAL A 361 -20.55 -30.42 -42.59
C VAL A 361 -19.36 -29.47 -42.72
N LEU A 362 -18.22 -29.97 -43.21
CA LEU A 362 -17.03 -29.16 -43.47
C LEU A 362 -17.13 -28.53 -44.87
N ILE A 363 -16.80 -27.23 -44.96
CA ILE A 363 -16.60 -26.52 -46.22
C ILE A 363 -15.10 -26.44 -46.50
N GLN A 364 -14.63 -27.21 -47.48
CA GLN A 364 -13.23 -27.21 -47.92
C GLN A 364 -13.05 -26.28 -49.13
N LEU A 365 -12.14 -25.31 -49.00
CA LEU A 365 -11.76 -24.40 -50.08
C LEU A 365 -10.88 -25.11 -51.13
N PRO A 366 -10.98 -24.74 -52.42
CA PRO A 366 -10.16 -25.33 -53.48
C PRO A 366 -8.67 -25.09 -53.29
N LYS A 367 -7.87 -26.12 -53.61
CA LYS A 367 -6.40 -26.03 -53.69
C LYS A 367 -5.95 -25.35 -54.99
N GLU A 368 -4.65 -25.12 -55.15
CA GLU A 368 -4.10 -24.58 -56.40
C GLU A 368 -4.44 -25.50 -57.59
N GLY A 369 -5.03 -24.93 -58.64
CA GLY A 369 -5.60 -25.66 -59.78
C GLY A 369 -7.12 -25.93 -59.69
N GLU A 370 -7.71 -25.93 -58.49
CA GLU A 370 -9.15 -26.16 -58.32
C GLU A 370 -9.99 -24.85 -58.38
N THR A 371 -11.29 -25.00 -58.69
CA THR A 371 -12.25 -23.89 -58.85
C THR A 371 -13.48 -24.02 -57.95
N ASN A 372 -13.94 -25.23 -57.63
CA ASN A 372 -15.13 -25.49 -56.82
C ASN A 372 -14.82 -25.57 -55.32
N VAL A 373 -15.80 -25.25 -54.49
CA VAL A 373 -15.77 -25.46 -53.03
C VAL A 373 -16.41 -26.81 -52.71
N LYS A 374 -15.80 -27.61 -51.84
CA LYS A 374 -16.27 -28.98 -51.53
C LYS A 374 -16.97 -29.00 -50.17
N PHE A 375 -18.20 -29.51 -50.14
CA PHE A 375 -18.98 -29.74 -48.92
C PHE A 375 -18.85 -31.21 -48.54
N ILE A 376 -18.32 -31.48 -47.35
CA ILE A 376 -18.02 -32.82 -46.85
C ILE A 376 -18.87 -33.09 -45.60
N GLY A 377 -19.62 -34.19 -45.56
CA GLY A 377 -20.38 -34.59 -44.37
C GLY A 377 -21.53 -35.55 -44.66
N GLU A 378 -22.48 -35.68 -43.75
CA GLU A 378 -23.63 -36.56 -43.96
C GLU A 378 -24.54 -36.08 -45.10
N LYS A 379 -24.86 -36.97 -46.05
CA LYS A 379 -25.68 -36.68 -47.26
C LYS A 379 -27.01 -35.96 -46.99
N LYS A 380 -27.61 -36.13 -45.81
CA LYS A 380 -28.87 -35.46 -45.41
C LYS A 380 -28.69 -33.98 -45.03
N LYS A 381 -27.47 -33.56 -44.67
CA LYS A 381 -27.18 -32.26 -44.07
C LYS A 381 -26.49 -31.28 -45.03
N ILE A 382 -25.79 -31.81 -46.05
CA ILE A 382 -25.13 -31.00 -47.10
C ILE A 382 -26.07 -29.94 -47.74
N PRO A 383 -27.34 -30.21 -48.08
CA PRO A 383 -28.22 -29.18 -48.67
C PRO A 383 -28.49 -27.99 -47.73
N LEU A 384 -28.61 -28.23 -46.41
CA LEU A 384 -28.81 -27.19 -45.41
C LEU A 384 -27.54 -26.33 -45.25
N ALA A 385 -26.37 -26.97 -45.24
CA ALA A 385 -25.08 -26.28 -45.27
C ALA A 385 -24.91 -25.41 -46.52
N GLN A 386 -25.31 -25.90 -47.70
CA GLN A 386 -25.30 -25.10 -48.93
C GLN A 386 -26.25 -23.90 -48.85
N GLU A 387 -27.45 -24.05 -48.28
CA GLU A 387 -28.36 -22.93 -48.07
C GLU A 387 -27.79 -21.87 -47.11
N GLN A 388 -27.23 -22.28 -45.97
CA GLN A 388 -26.65 -21.36 -44.98
C GLN A 388 -25.42 -20.63 -45.55
N ALA A 389 -24.55 -21.34 -46.27
CA ALA A 389 -23.42 -20.76 -46.98
C ALA A 389 -23.85 -19.79 -48.09
N ARG A 390 -24.93 -20.09 -48.84
CA ARG A 390 -25.49 -19.17 -49.85
C ARG A 390 -26.13 -17.94 -49.21
N LYS A 391 -26.85 -18.09 -48.10
CA LYS A 391 -27.47 -16.99 -47.34
C LYS A 391 -26.40 -15.98 -46.88
N THR A 392 -25.38 -16.41 -46.14
CA THR A 392 -24.26 -15.53 -45.74
C THR A 392 -23.52 -14.95 -46.94
N THR A 393 -23.20 -15.77 -47.95
CA THR A 393 -22.52 -15.32 -49.17
C THR A 393 -23.32 -14.28 -49.97
N SER A 394 -24.66 -14.25 -49.84
CA SER A 394 -25.52 -13.25 -50.48
C SER A 394 -25.51 -11.88 -49.80
N GLN A 395 -25.16 -11.81 -48.50
CA GLN A 395 -25.06 -10.55 -47.76
C GLN A 395 -23.89 -9.69 -48.25
N TYR A 396 -22.82 -10.31 -48.76
CA TYR A 396 -21.60 -9.60 -49.18
C TYR A 396 -21.67 -9.17 -50.66
N LYS A 397 -21.72 -7.86 -50.88
CA LYS A 397 -21.63 -7.23 -52.20
C LYS A 397 -20.20 -6.77 -52.47
N ILE A 398 -19.74 -6.96 -53.70
CA ILE A 398 -18.37 -6.72 -54.14
C ILE A 398 -18.42 -5.79 -55.35
N GLU A 399 -17.71 -4.67 -55.31
CA GLU A 399 -17.43 -3.83 -56.48
C GLU A 399 -15.92 -3.81 -56.76
N VAL A 400 -15.54 -3.81 -58.04
CA VAL A 400 -14.12 -3.76 -58.44
C VAL A 400 -13.80 -2.42 -59.07
N LEU A 401 -12.85 -1.70 -58.48
CA LEU A 401 -12.30 -0.44 -58.99
C LEU A 401 -10.93 -0.74 -59.64
N ASP A 402 -10.84 -0.68 -60.97
CA ASP A 402 -9.56 -0.79 -61.66
C ASP A 402 -8.84 0.57 -61.67
N MET A 403 -7.71 0.64 -60.97
CA MET A 403 -6.92 1.86 -60.82
C MET A 403 -6.13 2.23 -62.08
N SER A 404 -5.92 1.29 -63.02
CA SER A 404 -5.07 1.45 -64.22
C SER A 404 -5.38 2.71 -65.06
N LYS A 405 -6.62 3.21 -64.97
CA LYS A 405 -7.17 4.33 -65.75
C LYS A 405 -6.93 5.71 -65.10
N ALA A 406 -6.42 5.75 -63.87
CA ALA A 406 -6.01 6.99 -63.22
C ALA A 406 -4.80 7.64 -63.93
N HIS A 407 -4.57 8.93 -63.69
CA HIS A 407 -3.36 9.66 -64.13
C HIS A 407 -2.99 9.42 -65.61
N ARG A 408 -4.00 9.53 -66.48
CA ARG A 408 -3.90 9.35 -67.96
C ARG A 408 -3.31 8.00 -68.40
N GLY A 409 -3.38 6.96 -67.55
CA GLY A 409 -2.87 5.62 -67.87
C GLY A 409 -1.37 5.43 -67.61
N ASN A 410 -0.72 6.29 -66.81
CA ASN A 410 0.67 6.10 -66.41
C ASN A 410 0.81 4.92 -65.43
N LEU A 411 0.89 3.69 -65.96
CA LEU A 411 0.94 2.46 -65.17
C LEU A 411 2.14 2.40 -64.20
N LYS A 412 3.28 3.03 -64.52
CA LYS A 412 4.43 3.14 -63.59
C LYS A 412 4.02 3.91 -62.33
N HIS A 413 3.49 5.12 -62.52
CA HIS A 413 2.99 5.98 -61.43
C HIS A 413 1.87 5.30 -60.63
N VAL A 414 0.85 4.77 -61.32
CA VAL A 414 -0.32 4.16 -60.65
C VAL A 414 0.06 2.91 -59.85
N LYS A 415 1.01 2.08 -60.31
CA LYS A 415 1.55 0.96 -59.51
C LYS A 415 2.24 1.45 -58.24
N ALA A 416 3.05 2.51 -58.35
CA ALA A 416 3.73 3.11 -57.20
C ALA A 416 2.74 3.75 -56.21
N VAL A 417 1.72 4.48 -56.69
CA VAL A 417 0.63 5.05 -55.87
C VAL A 417 -0.17 3.97 -55.15
N ALA A 418 -0.55 2.88 -55.83
CA ALA A 418 -1.27 1.77 -55.20
C ALA A 418 -0.43 1.08 -54.09
N ALA A 419 0.87 0.92 -54.31
CA ALA A 419 1.79 0.39 -53.31
C ALA A 419 2.00 1.38 -52.13
N HIS A 420 2.10 2.69 -52.40
CA HIS A 420 2.23 3.77 -51.41
C HIS A 420 1.03 3.85 -50.48
N LEU A 421 -0.18 3.89 -51.05
CA LEU A 421 -1.44 3.95 -50.30
C LEU A 421 -1.67 2.70 -49.43
N ASN A 422 -1.13 1.54 -49.84
CA ASN A 422 -1.14 0.31 -49.05
C ASN A 422 -0.09 0.34 -47.91
N GLN A 423 1.13 0.79 -48.22
CA GLN A 423 2.24 0.92 -47.26
C GLN A 423 1.92 1.93 -46.14
N ASN A 424 1.34 3.09 -46.49
CA ASN A 424 0.93 4.13 -45.53
C ASN A 424 -0.37 3.80 -44.79
N GLY A 425 -1.05 2.70 -45.14
CA GLY A 425 -2.26 2.25 -44.44
C GLY A 425 -3.57 2.94 -44.83
N THR A 426 -3.56 3.91 -45.75
CA THR A 426 -4.77 4.67 -46.17
C THR A 426 -5.94 3.79 -46.63
N PHE A 427 -5.68 2.66 -47.31
CA PHE A 427 -6.73 1.70 -47.65
C PHE A 427 -7.38 1.04 -46.42
N LYS A 428 -6.66 0.91 -45.30
CA LYS A 428 -7.18 0.41 -44.02
C LYS A 428 -8.00 1.48 -43.30
N GLU A 429 -7.60 2.75 -43.40
CA GLU A 429 -8.35 3.89 -42.87
C GLU A 429 -9.69 4.06 -43.61
N ILE A 430 -9.67 4.06 -44.95
CA ILE A 430 -10.89 4.11 -45.78
C ILE A 430 -11.77 2.88 -45.51
N ALA A 431 -11.18 1.70 -45.31
CA ALA A 431 -11.91 0.49 -44.94
C ALA A 431 -12.64 0.62 -43.59
N GLN A 432 -11.94 1.11 -42.56
CA GLN A 432 -12.49 1.30 -41.21
C GLN A 432 -13.54 2.42 -41.16
N ALA A 433 -13.29 3.56 -41.82
CA ALA A 433 -14.18 4.72 -41.80
C ALA A 433 -15.53 4.49 -42.52
N ASN A 434 -15.69 3.41 -43.28
CA ASN A 434 -16.88 3.14 -44.09
C ASN A 434 -17.53 1.76 -43.81
N ASP A 435 -17.02 0.94 -42.87
CA ASP A 435 -17.41 -0.48 -42.70
C ASP A 435 -17.28 -1.31 -44.00
N VAL A 436 -16.12 -1.23 -44.66
CA VAL A 436 -15.86 -1.90 -45.95
C VAL A 436 -14.52 -2.63 -45.92
N LYS A 437 -14.46 -3.87 -46.38
CA LYS A 437 -13.18 -4.57 -46.59
C LYS A 437 -12.62 -4.24 -47.97
N ILE A 438 -11.42 -3.67 -48.02
CA ILE A 438 -10.72 -3.34 -49.26
C ILE A 438 -9.59 -4.37 -49.48
N ASN A 439 -9.53 -4.97 -50.67
CA ASN A 439 -8.49 -5.90 -51.10
C ASN A 439 -7.63 -5.25 -52.20
N VAL A 440 -6.30 -5.34 -52.07
CA VAL A 440 -5.33 -4.62 -52.93
C VAL A 440 -4.24 -5.61 -53.38
N PRO A 441 -3.79 -5.59 -54.65
CA PRO A 441 -2.78 -6.51 -55.13
C PRO A 441 -1.44 -6.40 -54.37
N ASP A 442 -0.82 -7.55 -54.08
CA ASP A 442 0.46 -7.63 -53.36
C ASP A 442 1.60 -6.89 -54.08
N PHE A 443 2.56 -6.36 -53.33
CA PHE A 443 3.77 -5.71 -53.85
C PHE A 443 4.50 -6.55 -54.91
N LYS A 444 4.55 -7.89 -54.76
CA LYS A 444 5.13 -8.81 -55.76
C LYS A 444 4.38 -8.84 -57.10
N SER A 445 3.06 -8.64 -57.06
CA SER A 445 2.23 -8.54 -58.28
C SER A 445 2.35 -7.16 -58.92
N LEU A 446 2.42 -6.10 -58.11
CA LEU A 446 2.62 -4.73 -58.57
C LEU A 446 4.02 -4.52 -59.18
N SER A 447 5.06 -5.20 -58.68
CA SER A 447 6.41 -5.15 -59.26
C SER A 447 6.56 -5.89 -60.59
N ASN A 448 5.52 -6.59 -61.07
CA ASN A 448 5.56 -7.25 -62.38
C ASN A 448 5.30 -6.24 -63.51
N PRO A 449 6.24 -6.04 -64.47
CA PRO A 449 6.06 -5.08 -65.55
C PRO A 449 4.87 -5.40 -66.46
N THR A 450 4.52 -6.68 -66.66
CA THR A 450 3.45 -7.10 -67.59
C THR A 450 2.03 -6.91 -67.05
N LEU A 451 1.85 -6.58 -65.77
CA LEU A 451 0.55 -6.35 -65.17
C LEU A 451 -0.10 -5.07 -65.75
N ALA A 452 -1.17 -5.22 -66.53
CA ALA A 452 -1.85 -4.11 -67.21
C ALA A 452 -2.96 -3.44 -66.38
N ASN A 453 -3.74 -4.23 -65.62
CA ASN A 453 -4.87 -3.75 -64.81
C ASN A 453 -4.52 -3.85 -63.31
N ILE A 454 -5.08 -2.97 -62.50
CA ILE A 454 -4.81 -2.90 -61.04
C ILE A 454 -6.17 -2.91 -60.32
N PRO A 455 -6.84 -4.08 -60.22
CA PRO A 455 -8.13 -4.20 -59.57
C PRO A 455 -7.99 -4.06 -58.05
N ILE A 456 -8.70 -3.10 -57.48
CA ILE A 456 -8.98 -3.00 -56.05
C ILE A 456 -10.40 -3.49 -55.82
N GLU A 457 -10.57 -4.49 -54.96
CA GLU A 457 -11.89 -5.06 -54.64
C GLU A 457 -12.43 -4.41 -53.36
N ILE A 458 -13.67 -3.92 -53.42
CA ILE A 458 -14.33 -3.16 -52.37
C ILE A 458 -15.55 -3.97 -51.93
N VAL A 459 -15.55 -4.48 -50.70
CA VAL A 459 -16.56 -5.43 -50.21
C VAL A 459 -17.25 -4.94 -48.95
N SER A 460 -18.57 -4.76 -48.99
CA SER A 460 -19.38 -4.44 -47.81
C SER A 460 -20.53 -5.42 -47.62
N LYS A 461 -21.14 -5.37 -46.43
CA LYS A 461 -22.29 -6.18 -46.06
C LYS A 461 -23.56 -5.39 -46.33
N GLU A 462 -24.31 -5.81 -47.35
CA GLU A 462 -25.62 -5.33 -47.79
C GLU A 462 -25.70 -3.87 -48.30
N ASP A 463 -24.93 -2.93 -47.75
CA ASP A 463 -24.94 -1.49 -48.06
C ASP A 463 -24.19 -1.10 -49.36
N ASP A 464 -24.94 -0.70 -50.40
CA ASP A 464 -24.35 -0.15 -51.65
C ASP A 464 -23.77 1.25 -51.48
N GLU A 465 -24.25 2.02 -50.50
CA GLU A 465 -23.85 3.42 -50.31
C GLU A 465 -22.45 3.54 -49.72
N LYS A 466 -22.12 2.69 -48.73
CA LYS A 466 -20.77 2.57 -48.16
C LYS A 466 -19.72 2.22 -49.21
N ILE A 467 -20.04 1.31 -50.13
CA ILE A 467 -19.16 0.95 -51.27
C ILE A 467 -18.92 2.18 -52.16
N LYS A 468 -19.97 2.93 -52.51
CA LYS A 468 -19.85 4.17 -53.33
C LYS A 468 -19.04 5.26 -52.63
N ILE A 469 -19.20 5.45 -51.31
CA ILE A 469 -18.45 6.43 -50.53
C ILE A 469 -16.98 6.02 -50.42
N ALA A 470 -16.68 4.76 -50.08
CA ALA A 470 -15.32 4.22 -50.05
C ALA A 470 -14.62 4.35 -51.43
N LYS A 471 -15.32 3.99 -52.51
CA LYS A 471 -14.85 4.16 -53.90
C LYS A 471 -14.54 5.63 -54.22
N LYS A 472 -15.41 6.57 -53.84
CA LYS A 472 -15.17 8.01 -53.99
C LYS A 472 -13.96 8.48 -53.17
N SER A 473 -13.77 7.95 -51.96
CA SER A 473 -12.62 8.28 -51.11
C SER A 473 -11.29 7.80 -51.72
N ILE A 474 -11.24 6.56 -52.23
CA ILE A 474 -10.07 6.01 -52.94
C ILE A 474 -9.74 6.86 -54.17
N VAL A 475 -10.74 7.18 -55.00
CA VAL A 475 -10.54 8.02 -56.19
C VAL A 475 -10.04 9.42 -55.80
N ASN A 476 -10.57 10.02 -54.74
CA ASN A 476 -10.09 11.30 -54.23
C ASN A 476 -8.63 11.24 -53.75
N HIS A 477 -8.24 10.21 -52.99
CA HIS A 477 -6.86 10.06 -52.50
C HIS A 477 -5.87 9.79 -53.63
N VAL A 478 -6.24 8.99 -54.63
CA VAL A 478 -5.39 8.74 -55.80
C VAL A 478 -5.27 9.99 -56.68
N ASN A 479 -6.36 10.72 -56.90
CA ASN A 479 -6.34 11.93 -57.73
C ASN A 479 -5.51 13.06 -57.09
N ARG A 480 -5.43 13.13 -55.75
CA ARG A 480 -4.56 14.07 -55.03
C ARG A 480 -3.07 13.86 -55.38
N ILE A 481 -2.61 12.61 -55.49
CA ILE A 481 -1.20 12.28 -55.77
C ILE A 481 -0.96 12.34 -57.29
N THR A 482 -0.77 13.55 -57.82
CA THR A 482 -0.46 13.77 -59.23
C THR A 482 0.96 13.25 -59.58
N PRO A 483 1.27 12.98 -60.86
CA PRO A 483 2.63 12.63 -61.27
C PRO A 483 3.66 13.70 -60.89
N ASP A 484 3.26 14.97 -60.93
CA ASP A 484 4.13 16.13 -60.67
C ASP A 484 4.56 16.22 -59.18
N GLN A 485 3.79 15.62 -58.27
CA GLN A 485 4.13 15.44 -56.86
C GLN A 485 5.02 14.22 -56.58
N THR A 486 5.60 13.60 -57.61
CA THR A 486 6.45 12.40 -57.48
C THR A 486 7.72 12.47 -58.32
N LYS A 487 8.78 11.81 -57.83
CA LYS A 487 10.03 11.66 -58.58
C LYS A 487 10.40 10.18 -58.73
N LEU A 488 10.52 9.74 -59.97
CA LEU A 488 10.96 8.40 -60.34
C LEU A 488 12.49 8.35 -60.50
N ILE A 489 13.10 7.31 -59.93
CA ILE A 489 14.54 7.03 -59.94
C ILE A 489 14.72 5.58 -60.43
N GLU A 490 15.43 5.39 -61.56
CA GLU A 490 15.67 4.08 -62.21
C GLU A 490 17.18 3.80 -62.44
N ASP A 491 18.07 4.70 -62.01
CA ASP A 491 19.50 4.69 -62.34
C ASP A 491 20.40 3.97 -61.33
N ILE A 492 19.80 3.43 -60.26
CA ILE A 492 20.51 2.62 -59.25
C ILE A 492 20.70 1.19 -59.75
N ASP A 493 21.87 0.62 -59.46
CA ASP A 493 22.19 -0.76 -59.82
C ASP A 493 21.38 -1.78 -59.01
N ASP A 494 20.93 -2.83 -59.69
CA ASP A 494 20.06 -3.89 -59.14
C ASP A 494 20.67 -4.54 -57.88
N PHE A 495 22.00 -4.61 -57.80
CA PHE A 495 22.75 -5.13 -56.66
C PHE A 495 22.55 -4.30 -55.39
N LEU A 496 22.43 -2.97 -55.53
CA LEU A 496 22.42 -2.00 -54.44
C LEU A 496 21.00 -1.65 -53.96
N LEU A 497 19.94 -2.09 -54.66
CA LEU A 497 18.54 -1.91 -54.26
C LEU A 497 18.27 -2.37 -52.82
N SER A 498 18.94 -3.44 -52.37
CA SER A 498 18.88 -3.96 -51.00
C SER A 498 19.43 -3.00 -49.92
N ARG A 499 20.31 -2.06 -50.31
CA ARG A 499 20.92 -1.05 -49.44
C ARG A 499 20.17 0.29 -49.47
N VAL A 500 19.34 0.52 -50.50
CA VAL A 500 18.59 1.78 -50.70
C VAL A 500 17.80 2.19 -49.46
N GLU A 501 16.99 1.29 -48.90
CA GLU A 501 16.17 1.60 -47.72
C GLU A 501 17.03 2.16 -46.58
N GLY A 502 18.16 1.52 -46.26
CA GLY A 502 19.08 1.99 -45.22
C GLY A 502 19.68 3.38 -45.47
N THR A 503 19.81 3.81 -46.73
CA THR A 503 20.38 5.13 -47.09
C THR A 503 19.35 6.27 -47.15
N ILE A 504 18.09 5.99 -47.51
CA ILE A 504 17.07 7.04 -47.69
C ILE A 504 16.10 7.17 -46.51
N LYS A 505 15.96 6.15 -45.67
CA LYS A 505 14.91 6.07 -44.63
C LYS A 505 14.90 7.23 -43.64
N ASP A 506 16.06 7.76 -43.27
CA ASP A 506 16.14 8.85 -42.28
C ASP A 506 16.18 10.23 -42.96
N VAL A 507 16.79 10.36 -44.15
CA VAL A 507 16.77 11.59 -44.95
C VAL A 507 15.35 11.90 -45.44
N ALA A 508 14.64 10.89 -45.96
CA ALA A 508 13.27 11.06 -46.45
C ALA A 508 12.30 11.46 -45.32
N LYS A 509 12.44 10.88 -44.12
CA LYS A 509 11.68 11.31 -42.93
C LYS A 509 11.96 12.76 -42.54
N ALA A 510 13.23 13.17 -42.54
CA ALA A 510 13.62 14.54 -42.18
C ALA A 510 13.06 15.58 -43.17
N GLU A 511 12.98 15.23 -44.45
CA GLU A 511 12.50 16.09 -45.55
C GLU A 511 11.01 15.92 -45.86
N GLY A 512 10.25 15.16 -45.04
CA GLY A 512 8.80 14.96 -45.25
C GLY A 512 8.45 14.16 -46.52
N VAL A 513 9.39 13.40 -47.07
CA VAL A 513 9.24 12.57 -48.28
C VAL A 513 8.95 11.12 -47.89
N SER A 514 8.02 10.48 -48.59
CA SER A 514 7.77 9.03 -48.53
C SER A 514 8.25 8.36 -49.81
N TYR A 515 8.50 7.05 -49.78
CA TYR A 515 9.08 6.33 -50.92
C TYR A 515 8.56 4.90 -51.03
N VAL A 516 8.57 4.39 -52.26
CA VAL A 516 8.22 3.00 -52.60
C VAL A 516 9.28 2.44 -53.56
N ILE A 517 9.64 1.16 -53.38
CA ILE A 517 10.57 0.42 -54.24
C ILE A 517 9.79 -0.71 -54.92
N LEU A 518 9.67 -0.67 -56.26
CA LEU A 518 9.01 -1.70 -57.08
C LEU A 518 10.01 -2.23 -58.12
N GLY A 519 10.65 -3.36 -57.80
CA GLY A 519 11.76 -3.88 -58.62
C GLY A 519 12.89 -2.86 -58.68
N LYS A 520 13.30 -2.47 -59.89
CA LYS A 520 14.33 -1.44 -60.13
C LYS A 520 13.83 0.00 -59.89
N GLN A 521 12.51 0.21 -59.79
CA GLN A 521 11.92 1.55 -59.73
C GLN A 521 11.80 2.04 -58.29
N ILE A 522 12.44 3.18 -57.98
CA ILE A 522 12.27 3.88 -56.71
C ILE A 522 11.44 5.13 -56.99
N THR A 523 10.27 5.25 -56.37
CA THR A 523 9.40 6.43 -56.52
C THR A 523 9.34 7.18 -55.21
N LEU A 524 9.69 8.47 -55.23
CA LEU A 524 9.55 9.41 -54.14
C LEU A 524 8.22 10.16 -54.24
N PHE A 525 7.61 10.44 -53.09
CA PHE A 525 6.32 11.11 -52.94
C PHE A 525 6.43 12.26 -51.94
N SER A 526 5.88 13.43 -52.27
CA SER A 526 5.74 14.53 -51.31
C SER A 526 4.59 14.24 -50.34
N ASN A 527 4.78 14.50 -49.04
CA ASN A 527 3.67 14.48 -48.06
C ASN A 527 3.29 15.90 -47.58
N LYS A 528 3.79 16.98 -48.21
CA LYS A 528 3.27 18.34 -47.95
C LYS A 528 1.82 18.40 -48.41
N VAL A 529 0.89 18.50 -47.46
CA VAL A 529 -0.52 18.79 -47.72
C VAL A 529 -0.65 20.29 -47.95
N GLU A 530 -1.23 20.69 -49.07
CA GLU A 530 -1.64 22.07 -49.33
C GLU A 530 -2.69 22.47 -48.27
N GLN A 531 -2.39 23.50 -47.48
CA GLN A 531 -3.38 24.15 -46.64
C GLN A 531 -4.12 25.17 -47.51
N GLU A 532 -5.45 25.10 -47.56
CA GLU A 532 -6.27 25.90 -48.51
C GLU A 532 -6.34 27.41 -48.15
N ASP A 533 -5.74 27.82 -47.03
CA ASP A 533 -5.80 29.17 -46.44
C ASP A 533 -4.48 29.96 -46.62
N ALA A 534 -3.97 30.10 -47.85
CA ALA A 534 -2.80 30.92 -48.17
C ALA A 534 -2.97 31.71 -49.48
N GLU A 535 -3.44 32.96 -49.38
CA GLU A 535 -3.38 33.94 -50.47
C GLU A 535 -1.96 34.53 -50.57
N ASP A 536 -1.03 33.87 -51.28
CA ASP A 536 0.04 34.55 -52.02
C ASP A 536 0.76 33.61 -53.02
N PHE A 537 1.46 34.18 -54.01
CA PHE A 537 1.83 33.47 -55.24
C PHE A 537 3.13 32.62 -55.19
N ASP A 538 3.73 32.43 -54.01
CA ASP A 538 5.12 31.92 -53.82
C ASP A 538 5.23 30.67 -52.92
N GLU A 539 4.96 29.44 -53.41
CA GLU A 539 5.59 28.23 -52.80
C GLU A 539 5.82 26.96 -53.67
N ILE A 540 5.59 26.98 -55.00
CA ILE A 540 5.72 25.77 -55.86
C ILE A 540 7.13 25.14 -55.82
N ALA A 541 8.17 25.90 -55.46
CA ALA A 541 9.57 25.44 -55.43
C ALA A 541 9.87 24.34 -54.37
N ASN A 542 9.08 24.22 -53.31
CA ASN A 542 9.51 23.51 -52.09
C ASN A 542 9.57 21.97 -52.21
N ALA A 543 8.83 21.35 -53.14
CA ALA A 543 8.80 19.88 -53.27
C ALA A 543 9.97 19.31 -54.10
N GLU A 544 10.46 20.05 -55.09
CA GLU A 544 11.62 19.60 -55.88
C GLU A 544 12.88 19.50 -55.01
N ASP A 545 13.08 20.43 -54.07
CA ASP A 545 14.32 20.54 -53.32
C ASP A 545 14.46 19.47 -52.23
N SER A 546 13.36 19.05 -51.59
CA SER A 546 13.32 17.83 -50.77
C SER A 546 13.64 16.58 -51.60
N PHE A 547 13.08 16.45 -52.82
CA PHE A 547 13.44 15.36 -53.73
C PHE A 547 14.90 15.42 -54.18
N LYS A 548 15.47 16.59 -54.43
CA LYS A 548 16.90 16.77 -54.77
C LYS A 548 17.80 16.37 -53.59
N LYS A 549 17.40 16.57 -52.34
CA LYS A 549 18.17 16.12 -51.16
C LYS A 549 18.13 14.60 -50.96
N VAL A 550 16.95 13.98 -51.05
CA VAL A 550 16.81 12.52 -50.96
C VAL A 550 17.52 11.83 -52.13
N ASP A 551 17.44 12.40 -53.34
CA ASP A 551 18.20 11.92 -54.50
C ASP A 551 19.72 12.10 -54.33
N LYS A 552 20.18 13.19 -53.69
CA LYS A 552 21.61 13.36 -53.36
C LYS A 552 22.14 12.33 -52.37
N SER A 553 21.36 11.82 -51.41
CA SER A 553 21.86 10.77 -50.51
C SER A 553 22.14 9.45 -51.24
N LEU A 554 21.39 9.18 -52.31
CA LEU A 554 21.58 8.04 -53.22
C LEU A 554 22.87 8.14 -54.06
N ASN A 555 23.53 9.31 -54.14
CA ASN A 555 24.83 9.43 -54.81
C ASN A 555 25.90 8.51 -54.18
N THR A 556 25.81 8.26 -52.87
CA THR A 556 26.67 7.27 -52.19
C THR A 556 26.54 5.87 -52.81
N LEU A 557 25.34 5.47 -53.23
CA LEU A 557 25.10 4.21 -53.94
C LEU A 557 25.49 4.29 -55.42
N ARG A 558 25.41 5.46 -56.07
CA ARG A 558 25.90 5.66 -57.46
C ARG A 558 27.43 5.57 -57.53
N GLU A 559 28.13 6.17 -56.58
CA GLU A 559 29.58 6.07 -56.43
C GLU A 559 30.00 4.63 -56.14
N LEU A 560 29.31 3.93 -55.24
CA LEU A 560 29.52 2.49 -55.02
C LEU A 560 29.19 1.65 -56.26
N ALA A 561 28.18 2.00 -57.06
CA ALA A 561 27.87 1.31 -58.32
C ALA A 561 29.03 1.38 -59.32
N ALA A 562 29.74 2.52 -59.40
CA ALA A 562 30.96 2.66 -60.20
C ALA A 562 32.14 1.81 -59.69
N THR A 563 32.07 1.29 -58.45
CA THR A 563 33.04 0.32 -57.90
C THR A 563 32.60 -1.13 -58.06
N LEU A 564 31.44 -1.43 -58.66
CA LEU A 564 31.00 -2.80 -58.90
C LEU A 564 31.77 -3.42 -60.07
N GLU A 565 32.18 -4.67 -59.91
CA GLU A 565 32.77 -5.50 -60.95
C GLU A 565 31.96 -6.79 -61.10
N THR A 566 31.93 -7.33 -62.32
CA THR A 566 31.36 -8.64 -62.63
C THR A 566 32.43 -9.48 -63.30
N SER A 567 32.74 -10.64 -62.72
CA SER A 567 33.68 -11.60 -63.28
C SER A 567 33.00 -12.97 -63.43
N ILE A 568 33.23 -13.61 -64.58
CA ILE A 568 32.82 -14.98 -64.84
C ILE A 568 34.10 -15.83 -64.82
N LEU A 569 34.05 -16.96 -64.13
CA LEU A 569 35.14 -17.95 -64.09
C LEU A 569 34.66 -19.24 -64.77
N THR A 570 35.38 -19.67 -65.80
CA THR A 570 35.20 -20.99 -66.43
C THR A 570 35.83 -22.06 -65.53
N VAL A 571 35.02 -22.89 -64.92
CA VAL A 571 35.42 -23.93 -63.95
C VAL A 571 34.54 -25.16 -64.17
N ASP A 572 35.15 -26.32 -64.43
CA ASP A 572 34.42 -27.57 -64.64
C ASP A 572 33.51 -27.90 -63.46
N SER A 573 32.32 -28.44 -63.74
CA SER A 573 31.29 -28.75 -62.74
C SER A 573 31.76 -29.62 -61.57
N LYS A 574 32.83 -30.43 -61.74
CA LYS A 574 33.46 -31.21 -60.65
C LYS A 574 34.20 -30.31 -59.64
N ASP A 575 34.94 -29.32 -60.13
CA ASP A 575 35.72 -28.41 -59.29
C ASP A 575 34.80 -27.37 -58.64
N GLN A 576 33.70 -26.98 -59.31
CA GLN A 576 32.64 -26.17 -58.71
C GLN A 576 32.02 -26.82 -57.45
N GLN A 577 31.93 -28.16 -57.39
CA GLN A 577 31.45 -28.85 -56.19
C GLN A 577 32.39 -28.65 -55.00
N GLN A 578 33.72 -28.57 -55.20
CA GLN A 578 34.69 -28.27 -54.14
C GLN A 578 34.62 -26.80 -53.70
N VAL A 579 34.41 -25.89 -54.65
CA VAL A 579 34.14 -24.46 -54.38
C VAL A 579 32.85 -24.26 -53.58
N SER A 580 31.84 -25.12 -53.77
CA SER A 580 30.64 -25.17 -52.93
C SER A 580 30.91 -25.81 -51.55
N GLY A 581 31.68 -26.91 -51.55
CA GLY A 581 32.02 -27.71 -50.39
C GLY A 581 30.82 -28.46 -49.79
N PRO A 582 31.06 -29.32 -48.78
CA PRO A 582 29.99 -30.05 -48.10
C PRO A 582 28.92 -29.09 -47.58
N ARG A 583 27.68 -29.19 -48.10
CA ARG A 583 26.53 -28.34 -47.74
C ARG A 583 26.75 -26.83 -47.94
N GLY A 584 27.62 -26.39 -48.85
CA GLY A 584 27.85 -24.95 -49.10
C GLY A 584 28.87 -24.29 -48.15
N THR A 585 29.62 -25.08 -47.37
CA THR A 585 30.46 -24.55 -46.28
C THR A 585 31.74 -23.84 -46.75
N THR A 586 32.41 -24.27 -47.83
CA THR A 586 33.58 -23.53 -48.36
C THR A 586 33.16 -22.20 -48.97
N LEU A 587 32.11 -22.17 -49.80
CA LEU A 587 31.56 -20.92 -50.34
C LEU A 587 31.16 -19.95 -49.23
N ARG A 588 30.64 -20.46 -48.10
CA ARG A 588 30.36 -19.65 -46.91
C ARG A 588 31.61 -19.13 -46.20
N SER A 589 32.68 -19.93 -46.05
CA SER A 589 33.99 -19.45 -45.56
C SER A 589 34.57 -18.35 -46.46
N ILE A 590 34.48 -18.52 -47.78
CA ILE A 590 34.93 -17.52 -48.76
C ILE A 590 34.15 -16.21 -48.58
N LEU A 591 32.82 -16.26 -48.50
CA LEU A 591 32.00 -15.06 -48.27
C LEU A 591 32.15 -14.46 -46.86
N ASN A 592 32.46 -15.26 -45.83
CA ASN A 592 32.72 -14.76 -44.47
C ASN A 592 33.99 -13.91 -44.37
N GLY A 593 34.95 -14.05 -45.29
CA GLY A 593 36.17 -13.24 -45.35
C GLY A 593 35.95 -11.81 -45.88
N VAL A 594 34.69 -11.44 -46.16
CA VAL A 594 34.32 -10.27 -46.96
C VAL A 594 33.05 -9.63 -46.36
N GLU A 595 32.79 -8.34 -46.62
CA GLU A 595 31.59 -7.67 -46.08
C GLU A 595 30.27 -8.35 -46.51
N PRO A 596 29.28 -8.48 -45.61
CA PRO A 596 27.99 -9.06 -45.93
C PRO A 596 27.28 -8.27 -47.04
N ASN A 597 26.62 -8.97 -47.95
CA ASN A 597 25.96 -8.42 -49.14
C ASN A 597 26.88 -7.54 -50.02
N SER A 598 28.20 -7.76 -50.02
CA SER A 598 29.15 -7.05 -50.92
C SER A 598 29.53 -7.83 -52.17
N VAL A 599 29.23 -9.14 -52.22
CA VAL A 599 29.37 -10.02 -53.40
C VAL A 599 28.18 -10.98 -53.46
N ILE A 600 27.71 -11.26 -54.66
CA ILE A 600 26.85 -12.40 -55.00
C ILE A 600 27.68 -13.35 -55.87
N VAL A 601 27.77 -14.61 -55.43
CA VAL A 601 28.34 -15.73 -56.20
C VAL A 601 27.19 -16.64 -56.61
N LYS A 602 27.09 -16.96 -57.90
CA LYS A 602 26.20 -17.99 -58.45
C LYS A 602 27.06 -19.07 -59.12
N LEU A 603 27.04 -20.28 -58.56
CA LEU A 603 27.60 -21.46 -59.22
C LEU A 603 26.69 -21.89 -60.38
N HIS A 604 27.27 -22.58 -61.36
CA HIS A 604 26.60 -23.06 -62.58
C HIS A 604 25.73 -22.00 -63.29
N SER A 605 26.17 -20.73 -63.37
CA SER A 605 25.41 -19.68 -64.05
C SER A 605 26.32 -18.60 -64.61
N ASN A 606 25.95 -18.03 -65.76
CA ASN A 606 26.63 -16.86 -66.34
C ASN A 606 26.02 -15.52 -65.88
N GLY A 607 25.04 -15.56 -64.97
CA GLY A 607 24.33 -14.38 -64.44
C GLY A 607 22.94 -14.17 -65.05
N VAL A 608 22.74 -14.55 -66.31
CA VAL A 608 21.47 -14.44 -67.06
C VAL A 608 20.78 -15.81 -67.16
N GLU A 609 21.54 -16.86 -67.47
CA GLU A 609 21.06 -18.24 -67.66
C GLU A 609 21.90 -19.25 -66.85
N HIS A 610 21.41 -20.49 -66.77
CA HIS A 610 22.09 -21.62 -66.14
C HIS A 610 23.18 -22.15 -67.10
N SER A 611 24.43 -22.23 -66.63
CA SER A 611 25.60 -22.62 -67.43
C SER A 611 26.50 -23.54 -66.60
N GLU A 612 26.59 -24.82 -66.97
CA GLU A 612 27.12 -25.87 -66.09
C GLU A 612 28.58 -25.67 -65.65
N ASN A 613 29.41 -25.04 -66.48
CA ASN A 613 30.85 -24.86 -66.27
C ASN A 613 31.27 -23.40 -66.02
N GLU A 614 30.34 -22.53 -65.59
CA GLU A 614 30.64 -21.12 -65.28
C GLU A 614 30.20 -20.73 -63.87
N ILE A 615 31.05 -19.97 -63.17
CA ILE A 615 30.75 -19.30 -61.91
C ILE A 615 30.62 -17.80 -62.18
N PHE A 616 29.47 -17.22 -61.85
CA PHE A 616 29.23 -15.78 -61.94
C PHE A 616 29.47 -15.11 -60.58
N ILE A 617 30.32 -14.08 -60.55
CA ILE A 617 30.65 -13.30 -59.36
C ILE A 617 30.38 -11.82 -59.67
N ARG A 618 29.51 -11.17 -58.90
CA ARG A 618 29.21 -9.72 -59.02
C ARG A 618 29.22 -9.06 -57.65
N GLY A 619 29.87 -7.91 -57.52
CA GLY A 619 30.02 -7.22 -56.24
C GLY A 619 31.03 -6.08 -56.30
N ILE A 620 31.43 -5.56 -55.15
CA ILE A 620 32.44 -4.50 -55.05
C ILE A 620 33.79 -5.01 -55.55
N LYS A 621 34.50 -4.26 -56.40
CA LYS A 621 35.77 -4.65 -57.07
C LYS A 621 36.81 -5.29 -56.15
N ALA A 622 37.04 -4.72 -54.97
CA ALA A 622 37.95 -5.29 -53.97
C ALA A 622 37.46 -6.66 -53.50
N SER A 623 36.20 -6.74 -53.07
CA SER A 623 35.54 -7.97 -52.64
C SER A 623 35.53 -9.06 -53.71
N VAL A 624 35.21 -8.73 -54.96
CA VAL A 624 35.25 -9.64 -56.12
C VAL A 624 36.68 -10.13 -56.38
N SER A 625 37.69 -9.26 -56.25
CA SER A 625 39.11 -9.64 -56.39
C SER A 625 39.58 -10.58 -55.29
N HIS A 626 39.05 -10.46 -54.07
CA HIS A 626 39.31 -11.40 -52.96
C HIS A 626 38.60 -12.74 -53.19
N VAL A 627 37.29 -12.73 -53.44
CA VAL A 627 36.50 -13.95 -53.69
C VAL A 627 37.03 -14.74 -54.90
N LYS A 628 37.47 -14.06 -55.97
CA LYS A 628 38.11 -14.71 -57.12
C LYS A 628 39.39 -15.46 -56.72
N LYS A 629 40.33 -14.79 -56.04
CA LYS A 629 41.58 -15.41 -55.57
C LYS A 629 41.33 -16.56 -54.59
N ASP A 630 40.33 -16.40 -53.72
CA ASP A 630 39.92 -17.43 -52.77
C ASP A 630 39.38 -18.68 -53.49
N ILE A 631 38.52 -18.50 -54.50
CA ILE A 631 38.01 -19.59 -55.35
C ILE A 631 39.15 -20.27 -56.12
N GLU A 632 40.04 -19.48 -56.75
CA GLU A 632 41.23 -19.99 -57.44
C GLU A 632 42.15 -20.79 -56.50
N SER A 633 42.32 -20.33 -55.24
CA SER A 633 43.12 -21.04 -54.23
C SER A 633 42.47 -22.35 -53.76
N VAL A 634 41.14 -22.40 -53.63
CA VAL A 634 40.41 -23.61 -53.25
C VAL A 634 40.42 -24.65 -54.38
N ILE A 635 40.40 -24.22 -55.64
CA ILE A 635 40.59 -25.12 -56.80
C ILE A 635 42.03 -25.67 -56.82
N ALA A 636 43.04 -24.83 -56.60
CA ALA A 636 44.43 -25.28 -56.52
C ALA A 636 44.67 -26.25 -55.35
N ASP A 637 44.15 -25.95 -54.15
CA ASP A 637 44.19 -26.83 -52.98
C ASP A 637 43.48 -28.16 -53.24
N ALA A 638 42.36 -28.17 -53.97
CA ALA A 638 41.64 -29.40 -54.32
C ALA A 638 42.39 -30.25 -55.36
N GLN A 639 43.17 -29.64 -56.25
CA GLN A 639 44.01 -30.34 -57.21
C GLN A 639 45.29 -30.91 -56.56
N GLU A 640 45.85 -30.23 -55.55
CA GLU A 640 47.01 -30.68 -54.76
C GLU A 640 46.64 -31.77 -53.73
N TYR A 641 45.50 -31.65 -53.04
CA TYR A 641 45.08 -32.54 -51.93
C TYR A 641 43.80 -33.33 -52.25
N GLN A 642 43.85 -34.21 -53.24
CA GLN A 642 42.67 -34.96 -53.75
C GLN A 642 41.96 -35.82 -52.68
N ASP A 643 42.71 -36.44 -51.75
CA ASP A 643 42.15 -37.22 -50.62
C ASP A 643 41.76 -36.35 -49.41
N GLY A 644 41.94 -35.02 -49.50
CA GLY A 644 41.67 -34.06 -48.43
C GLY A 644 42.89 -33.73 -47.56
N TYR A 645 42.88 -32.53 -46.99
CA TYR A 645 43.93 -32.04 -46.09
C TYR A 645 43.68 -32.49 -44.64
N THR A 646 44.76 -32.77 -43.90
CA THR A 646 44.68 -33.26 -42.52
C THR A 646 45.64 -32.50 -41.60
N THR A 647 45.28 -32.32 -40.32
CA THR A 647 46.09 -31.56 -39.35
C THR A 647 45.76 -31.92 -37.90
N THR A 648 46.76 -31.91 -37.02
CA THR A 648 46.60 -32.10 -35.57
C THR A 648 46.50 -30.79 -34.78
N VAL A 649 45.84 -30.87 -33.62
CA VAL A 649 45.61 -29.78 -32.66
C VAL A 649 45.69 -30.32 -31.23
N GLN A 650 46.54 -29.74 -30.37
CA GLN A 650 46.62 -30.14 -28.96
C GLN A 650 45.54 -29.45 -28.11
N VAL A 651 44.73 -30.24 -27.38
CA VAL A 651 43.62 -29.78 -26.53
C VAL A 651 43.74 -30.37 -25.11
N PRO A 652 43.49 -29.61 -24.02
CA PRO A 652 43.54 -30.14 -22.66
C PRO A 652 42.50 -31.24 -22.40
N THR A 653 42.89 -32.32 -21.72
CA THR A 653 42.04 -33.49 -21.45
C THR A 653 40.73 -33.15 -20.74
N THR A 654 40.78 -32.21 -19.80
CA THR A 654 39.62 -31.69 -19.05
C THR A 654 38.52 -31.12 -19.95
N VAL A 655 38.87 -30.66 -21.16
CA VAL A 655 37.98 -29.98 -22.10
C VAL A 655 37.41 -30.93 -23.16
N LEU A 656 38.06 -32.08 -23.42
CA LEU A 656 37.67 -33.01 -24.50
C LEU A 656 36.22 -33.47 -24.40
N SER A 657 35.74 -33.82 -23.20
CA SER A 657 34.35 -34.25 -22.98
C SER A 657 33.30 -33.20 -23.41
N ARG A 658 33.66 -31.91 -23.28
CA ARG A 658 32.84 -30.76 -23.69
C ARG A 658 33.01 -30.43 -25.18
N LEU A 659 34.19 -30.66 -25.74
CA LEU A 659 34.47 -30.56 -27.17
C LEU A 659 33.75 -31.65 -27.97
N ILE A 660 33.62 -32.86 -27.42
CA ILE A 660 32.75 -33.91 -27.97
C ILE A 660 31.27 -33.48 -27.79
N GLY A 661 30.90 -33.13 -26.56
CA GLY A 661 29.53 -32.78 -26.18
C GLY A 661 28.62 -34.01 -26.07
N LYS A 662 27.38 -33.80 -25.60
CA LYS A 662 26.39 -34.89 -25.48
C LYS A 662 26.15 -35.52 -26.85
N SER A 663 26.42 -36.82 -26.97
CA SER A 663 26.30 -37.60 -28.23
C SER A 663 27.05 -36.98 -29.43
N GLY A 664 28.20 -36.34 -29.19
CA GLY A 664 29.02 -35.75 -30.26
C GLY A 664 28.46 -34.44 -30.85
N ALA A 665 27.41 -33.85 -30.23
CA ALA A 665 26.69 -32.72 -30.79
C ALA A 665 27.57 -31.48 -31.12
N TYR A 666 28.64 -31.22 -30.36
CA TYR A 666 29.51 -30.07 -30.64
C TYR A 666 30.43 -30.33 -31.83
N LEU A 667 31.02 -31.53 -31.95
CA LEU A 667 31.78 -31.92 -33.14
C LEU A 667 30.88 -31.97 -34.38
N ASN A 668 29.64 -32.43 -34.25
CA ASN A 668 28.66 -32.39 -35.33
C ASN A 668 28.33 -30.94 -35.74
N SER A 669 28.23 -30.00 -34.78
CA SER A 669 28.04 -28.58 -35.11
C SER A 669 29.24 -27.95 -35.82
N LEU A 670 30.48 -28.28 -35.43
CA LEU A 670 31.68 -27.84 -36.16
C LEU A 670 31.74 -28.44 -37.58
N LYS A 671 31.37 -29.72 -37.72
CA LYS A 671 31.26 -30.40 -39.02
C LYS A 671 30.17 -29.83 -39.91
N GLU A 672 29.08 -29.31 -39.33
CA GLU A 672 27.99 -28.66 -40.07
C GLU A 672 28.29 -27.20 -40.42
N GLU A 673 29.06 -26.50 -39.57
CA GLU A 673 29.45 -25.10 -39.79
C GLU A 673 30.62 -24.94 -40.77
N PHE A 674 31.63 -25.81 -40.68
CA PHE A 674 32.87 -25.75 -41.49
C PHE A 674 33.03 -26.92 -42.48
N GLY A 675 32.18 -27.95 -42.47
CA GLY A 675 32.36 -29.13 -43.32
C GLY A 675 33.53 -30.05 -42.93
N ALA A 676 34.39 -29.63 -41.99
CA ALA A 676 35.56 -30.39 -41.55
C ALA A 676 35.18 -31.49 -40.54
N ARG A 677 35.80 -32.68 -40.68
CA ARG A 677 35.64 -33.82 -39.78
C ARG A 677 36.68 -33.72 -38.67
N VAL A 678 36.23 -33.69 -37.42
CA VAL A 678 37.09 -33.63 -36.22
C VAL A 678 37.03 -34.97 -35.50
N GLU A 679 38.18 -35.60 -35.30
CA GLU A 679 38.30 -36.89 -34.62
C GLU A 679 39.17 -36.76 -33.37
N VAL A 680 38.74 -37.43 -32.30
CA VAL A 680 39.39 -37.39 -30.97
C VAL A 680 39.79 -38.83 -30.62
N PRO A 681 41.10 -39.11 -30.41
CA PRO A 681 41.56 -40.43 -29.97
C PRO A 681 40.88 -40.84 -28.65
N LEU A 682 40.31 -42.06 -28.63
CA LEU A 682 39.69 -42.64 -27.44
C LEU A 682 40.71 -43.41 -26.60
N GLU A 683 41.71 -42.70 -26.07
CA GLU A 683 42.63 -43.24 -25.08
C GLU A 683 41.88 -43.56 -23.77
N LYS A 684 42.07 -44.78 -23.23
CA LYS A 684 41.26 -45.33 -22.13
C LYS A 684 41.92 -45.26 -20.75
N GLU A 685 43.04 -44.55 -20.60
CA GLU A 685 43.84 -44.60 -19.38
C GLU A 685 43.49 -43.49 -18.36
N GLU A 686 43.42 -43.85 -17.07
CA GLU A 686 43.11 -42.93 -15.97
C GLU A 686 44.30 -42.02 -15.58
N VAL A 687 44.81 -41.23 -16.52
CA VAL A 687 45.86 -40.23 -16.21
C VAL A 687 45.28 -39.12 -15.35
N LYS A 688 45.66 -39.08 -14.07
CA LYS A 688 45.11 -38.17 -13.04
C LYS A 688 45.63 -36.74 -13.11
N ASP A 689 46.51 -36.43 -14.08
CA ASP A 689 47.13 -35.12 -14.23
C ASP A 689 46.25 -34.11 -14.96
N LYS A 690 45.86 -33.06 -14.24
CA LYS A 690 44.95 -31.98 -14.69
C LYS A 690 45.46 -31.12 -15.85
N ASN A 691 46.65 -31.40 -16.36
CA ASN A 691 47.37 -30.59 -17.35
C ASN A 691 47.81 -31.40 -18.59
N ALA A 692 47.34 -32.65 -18.72
CA ALA A 692 47.56 -33.46 -19.92
C ALA A 692 46.88 -32.83 -21.15
N LYS A 693 47.51 -32.99 -22.32
CA LYS A 693 46.99 -32.55 -23.62
C LYS A 693 46.88 -33.77 -24.54
N THR A 694 45.77 -33.89 -25.24
CA THR A 694 45.55 -34.92 -26.26
C THR A 694 45.56 -34.27 -27.64
N GLU A 695 46.03 -35.01 -28.65
CA GLU A 695 46.05 -34.52 -30.02
C GLU A 695 44.73 -34.87 -30.71
N VAL A 696 44.05 -33.86 -31.24
CA VAL A 696 42.80 -33.96 -31.99
C VAL A 696 43.12 -33.81 -33.47
N THR A 697 42.68 -34.74 -34.30
CA THR A 697 42.84 -34.68 -35.76
C THR A 697 41.66 -33.96 -36.41
N ILE A 698 41.94 -33.16 -37.42
CA ILE A 698 40.95 -32.43 -38.23
C ILE A 698 41.25 -32.73 -39.70
N THR A 699 40.23 -33.14 -40.45
CA THR A 699 40.33 -33.52 -41.86
C THR A 699 39.25 -32.85 -42.72
N GLY A 700 39.59 -32.50 -43.97
CA GLY A 700 38.67 -31.82 -44.89
C GLY A 700 39.39 -30.90 -45.88
N ILE A 701 38.70 -29.88 -46.39
CA ILE A 701 39.28 -28.88 -47.29
C ILE A 701 40.17 -27.94 -46.45
N LYS A 702 41.39 -27.68 -46.93
CA LYS A 702 42.50 -27.01 -46.21
C LYS A 702 42.09 -25.73 -45.48
N ARG A 703 41.50 -24.76 -46.19
CA ARG A 703 40.92 -23.51 -45.64
C ARG A 703 40.00 -23.76 -44.43
N ASN A 704 39.07 -24.70 -44.57
CA ASN A 704 38.08 -25.01 -43.54
C ASN A 704 38.72 -25.75 -42.34
N VAL A 705 39.74 -26.57 -42.57
CA VAL A 705 40.53 -27.24 -41.53
C VAL A 705 41.29 -26.21 -40.69
N GLU A 706 41.86 -25.17 -41.32
CA GLU A 706 42.53 -24.07 -40.61
C GLU A 706 41.57 -23.22 -39.77
N GLU A 707 40.42 -22.82 -40.32
CA GLU A 707 39.37 -22.12 -39.56
C GLU A 707 38.89 -22.96 -38.35
N THR A 708 38.62 -24.25 -38.58
CA THR A 708 38.20 -25.19 -37.53
C THR A 708 39.28 -25.31 -36.46
N LYS A 709 40.56 -25.43 -36.84
CA LYS A 709 41.71 -25.46 -35.92
C LYS A 709 41.80 -24.20 -35.06
N GLN A 710 41.64 -23.01 -35.65
CA GLN A 710 41.63 -21.76 -34.91
C GLN A 710 40.46 -21.70 -33.92
N LYS A 711 39.25 -22.07 -34.36
CA LYS A 711 38.05 -22.07 -33.50
C LYS A 711 38.15 -23.08 -32.36
N VAL A 712 38.61 -24.30 -32.62
CA VAL A 712 38.86 -25.34 -31.60
C VAL A 712 39.88 -24.86 -30.57
N LEU A 713 41.00 -24.25 -30.99
CA LEU A 713 42.00 -23.69 -30.06
C LEU A 713 41.44 -22.53 -29.22
N ALA A 714 40.67 -21.62 -29.82
CA ALA A 714 40.08 -20.49 -29.12
C ALA A 714 39.03 -20.94 -28.08
N VAL A 715 38.22 -21.94 -28.43
CA VAL A 715 37.20 -22.52 -27.54
C VAL A 715 37.84 -23.37 -26.45
N ALA A 716 38.88 -24.16 -26.77
CA ALA A 716 39.64 -24.94 -25.80
C ALA A 716 40.26 -24.07 -24.71
N LYS A 717 40.86 -22.92 -25.08
CA LYS A 717 41.38 -21.93 -24.12
C LYS A 717 40.26 -21.38 -23.23
N LYS A 718 39.16 -20.90 -23.83
CA LYS A 718 38.00 -20.36 -23.08
C LYS A 718 37.41 -21.34 -22.07
N TRP A 719 37.35 -22.64 -22.41
CA TRP A 719 36.82 -23.68 -21.51
C TRP A 719 37.85 -24.20 -20.50
N ALA A 720 39.15 -23.98 -20.70
CA ALA A 720 40.19 -24.23 -19.71
C ALA A 720 40.27 -23.12 -18.64
N ASP A 721 39.95 -21.88 -19.00
CA ASP A 721 39.88 -20.72 -18.09
C ASP A 721 38.60 -20.70 -17.21
N GLU A 722 37.63 -21.59 -17.45
CA GLU A 722 36.41 -21.70 -16.63
C GLU A 722 36.69 -22.39 -15.28
N THR A 723 36.61 -21.63 -14.19
CA THR A 723 36.69 -22.15 -12.82
C THR A 723 35.31 -22.26 -12.17
N LEU A 724 35.21 -23.05 -11.09
CA LEU A 724 34.03 -23.15 -10.24
C LEU A 724 34.44 -22.98 -8.78
N VAL A 725 33.87 -21.97 -8.12
CA VAL A 725 34.04 -21.65 -6.69
C VAL A 725 32.74 -21.96 -5.94
N ARG A 726 32.88 -22.32 -4.66
CA ARG A 726 31.80 -22.74 -3.74
C ARG A 726 31.86 -21.86 -2.49
N LEU A 727 30.96 -20.87 -2.40
CA LEU A 727 30.84 -19.99 -1.24
C LEU A 727 29.86 -20.55 -0.22
N ARG A 728 30.10 -20.24 1.06
CA ARG A 728 29.18 -20.56 2.15
C ARG A 728 28.48 -19.30 2.63
N ILE A 729 27.20 -19.16 2.29
CA ILE A 729 26.33 -18.03 2.63
C ILE A 729 25.10 -18.61 3.34
N GLU A 730 24.78 -18.13 4.53
CA GLU A 730 23.64 -18.63 5.32
C GLU A 730 22.30 -18.41 4.58
N HIS A 731 21.47 -19.45 4.52
CA HIS A 731 20.22 -19.46 3.72
C HIS A 731 19.27 -18.25 3.91
N PRO A 732 19.06 -17.67 5.12
CA PRO A 732 18.13 -16.55 5.32
C PRO A 732 18.41 -15.31 4.44
N PHE A 733 19.69 -15.09 4.07
CA PHE A 733 20.11 -13.91 3.31
C PHE A 733 19.96 -14.11 1.79
N HIS A 734 19.82 -15.36 1.30
CA HIS A 734 19.83 -15.70 -0.13
C HIS A 734 18.83 -14.88 -0.95
N ARG A 735 17.60 -14.71 -0.47
CA ARG A 735 16.57 -13.92 -1.15
C ARG A 735 16.97 -12.46 -1.36
N ARG A 736 17.73 -11.87 -0.43
CA ARG A 736 18.20 -10.48 -0.50
C ARG A 736 19.41 -10.35 -1.43
N MET A 737 20.38 -11.27 -1.29
CA MET A 737 21.55 -11.39 -2.18
C MET A 737 21.18 -11.62 -3.66
N ILE A 738 20.05 -12.26 -3.94
CA ILE A 738 19.48 -12.43 -5.29
C ILE A 738 18.86 -11.13 -5.80
N GLY A 739 18.20 -10.36 -4.92
CA GLY A 739 17.44 -9.16 -5.23
C GLY A 739 16.04 -9.44 -5.81
N PRO A 740 15.17 -8.42 -5.93
CA PRO A 740 13.86 -8.56 -6.57
C PRO A 740 14.01 -9.05 -8.01
N GLN A 741 13.25 -10.07 -8.39
CA GLN A 741 13.32 -10.76 -9.70
C GLN A 741 14.74 -11.20 -10.14
N GLY A 742 15.68 -11.36 -9.20
CA GLY A 742 17.06 -11.67 -9.53
C GLY A 742 17.85 -10.53 -10.19
N VAL A 743 17.37 -9.27 -10.11
CA VAL A 743 18.04 -8.14 -10.78
C VAL A 743 19.50 -7.95 -10.31
N TYR A 744 19.78 -8.14 -9.01
CA TYR A 744 21.15 -8.00 -8.51
C TYR A 744 22.06 -9.13 -8.99
N ILE A 745 21.65 -10.39 -8.81
CA ILE A 745 22.42 -11.54 -9.28
C ILE A 745 22.59 -11.53 -10.80
N ASN A 746 21.61 -11.05 -11.58
CA ASN A 746 21.73 -10.92 -13.04
C ASN A 746 22.74 -9.82 -13.40
N ARG A 747 22.64 -8.61 -12.83
CA ARG A 747 23.65 -7.55 -12.99
C ARG A 747 25.06 -8.06 -12.69
N LEU A 748 25.25 -8.85 -11.64
CA LEU A 748 26.57 -9.36 -11.23
C LEU A 748 27.07 -10.49 -12.13
N GLN A 749 26.18 -11.37 -12.61
CA GLN A 749 26.47 -12.35 -13.65
C GLN A 749 26.91 -11.69 -14.96
N ASP A 750 26.18 -10.68 -15.42
CA ASP A 750 26.43 -9.99 -16.69
C ASP A 750 27.72 -9.14 -16.62
N LYS A 751 27.92 -8.39 -15.53
CA LYS A 751 29.11 -7.55 -15.26
C LYS A 751 30.43 -8.33 -15.28
N TYR A 752 30.41 -9.60 -14.84
CA TYR A 752 31.62 -10.44 -14.75
C TYR A 752 31.62 -11.65 -15.68
N ASN A 753 30.58 -11.81 -16.52
CA ASN A 753 30.35 -12.99 -17.38
C ASN A 753 30.48 -14.32 -16.60
N VAL A 754 29.87 -14.37 -15.42
CA VAL A 754 29.81 -15.55 -14.55
C VAL A 754 28.38 -16.08 -14.46
N LYS A 755 28.21 -17.35 -14.07
CA LYS A 755 26.94 -17.95 -13.69
C LYS A 755 26.94 -18.27 -12.20
N ILE A 756 26.06 -17.61 -11.47
CA ILE A 756 25.91 -17.77 -10.02
C ILE A 756 24.64 -18.59 -9.78
N ARG A 757 24.71 -19.62 -8.94
CA ARG A 757 23.55 -20.43 -8.54
C ARG A 757 23.46 -20.52 -7.02
N PHE A 758 22.36 -19.99 -6.50
CA PHE A 758 21.89 -20.26 -5.14
C PHE A 758 21.17 -21.62 -5.09
N PRO A 759 21.07 -22.25 -3.91
CA PRO A 759 20.36 -23.51 -3.75
C PRO A 759 18.84 -23.29 -3.81
N SER A 760 18.12 -24.26 -4.38
CA SER A 760 16.65 -24.21 -4.43
C SER A 760 16.06 -24.35 -3.02
N ALA A 761 14.92 -23.70 -2.78
CA ALA A 761 14.15 -23.88 -1.55
C ALA A 761 13.62 -25.32 -1.41
N ASP A 762 13.30 -25.97 -2.54
CA ASP A 762 12.82 -27.36 -2.60
C ASP A 762 13.98 -28.37 -2.66
N PRO A 763 14.19 -29.22 -1.62
CA PRO A 763 15.26 -30.22 -1.61
C PRO A 763 15.02 -31.39 -2.58
N SER A 764 13.76 -31.59 -3.00
CA SER A 764 13.36 -32.58 -4.02
C SER A 764 13.83 -32.18 -5.42
N ALA A 765 13.92 -30.89 -5.71
CA ALA A 765 14.38 -30.32 -6.98
C ALA A 765 15.91 -30.31 -7.09
N SER A 766 16.57 -31.42 -6.76
CA SER A 766 18.01 -31.64 -6.94
C SER A 766 18.37 -31.57 -8.42
N SER A 767 18.80 -30.39 -8.88
CA SER A 767 19.00 -30.12 -10.31
C SER A 767 20.10 -31.01 -10.89
N GLN A 768 19.88 -31.55 -12.09
CA GLN A 768 20.72 -32.57 -12.75
C GLN A 768 22.10 -32.06 -13.25
N PHE A 769 22.63 -30.97 -12.69
CA PHE A 769 23.87 -30.32 -13.11
C PHE A 769 24.99 -30.57 -12.09
N SER A 770 26.19 -30.93 -12.57
CA SER A 770 27.42 -31.05 -11.77
C SER A 770 27.76 -29.82 -10.94
N ASP A 771 27.35 -28.66 -11.45
CA ASP A 771 27.73 -27.34 -10.98
C ASP A 771 26.76 -26.79 -9.91
N ALA A 772 25.78 -27.60 -9.50
CA ALA A 772 24.81 -27.25 -8.48
C ALA A 772 25.41 -27.21 -7.06
N PRO A 773 24.91 -26.33 -6.18
CA PRO A 773 25.18 -26.41 -4.75
C PRO A 773 24.57 -27.70 -4.16
N LYS A 774 25.29 -28.30 -3.22
CA LYS A 774 24.95 -29.55 -2.53
C LYS A 774 24.34 -29.31 -1.14
N SER A 775 24.53 -28.12 -0.57
CA SER A 775 24.00 -27.71 0.73
C SER A 775 23.08 -26.50 0.62
N LYS A 776 22.18 -26.32 1.61
CA LYS A 776 21.28 -25.16 1.71
C LYS A 776 22.01 -23.84 1.95
N ASP A 777 23.25 -23.88 2.45
CA ASP A 777 24.10 -22.70 2.67
C ASP A 777 25.23 -22.58 1.62
N GLU A 778 25.20 -23.36 0.53
CA GLU A 778 26.23 -23.32 -0.51
C GLU A 778 25.75 -22.55 -1.74
N VAL A 779 26.57 -21.63 -2.24
CA VAL A 779 26.33 -20.87 -3.48
C VAL A 779 27.48 -21.16 -4.44
N THR A 780 27.17 -21.53 -5.69
CA THR A 780 28.20 -21.82 -6.70
C THR A 780 28.37 -20.67 -7.68
N ILE A 781 29.63 -20.30 -7.94
CA ILE A 781 30.01 -19.33 -8.99
C ILE A 781 30.82 -20.09 -10.02
N LYS A 782 30.43 -20.03 -11.29
CA LYS A 782 31.16 -20.64 -12.41
C LYS A 782 31.39 -19.61 -13.52
N GLY A 783 32.59 -19.52 -14.06
CA GLY A 783 32.90 -18.59 -15.14
C GLY A 783 34.40 -18.43 -15.35
N PRO A 784 34.85 -17.41 -16.12
CA PRO A 784 36.26 -17.15 -16.32
C PRO A 784 36.91 -16.78 -14.98
N SER A 785 38.08 -17.37 -14.68
CA SER A 785 38.80 -17.21 -13.41
C SER A 785 38.83 -15.77 -12.83
N LYS A 786 39.14 -14.77 -13.67
CA LYS A 786 39.17 -13.35 -13.29
C LYS A 786 37.80 -12.75 -12.94
N GLY A 787 36.73 -13.24 -13.56
CA GLY A 787 35.36 -12.82 -13.26
C GLY A 787 34.84 -13.49 -11.99
N VAL A 788 35.17 -14.77 -11.79
CA VAL A 788 34.78 -15.54 -10.59
C VAL A 788 35.34 -14.89 -9.32
N ALA A 789 36.63 -14.54 -9.29
CA ALA A 789 37.25 -13.92 -8.11
C ALA A 789 36.61 -12.56 -7.72
N LYS A 790 36.30 -11.70 -8.69
CA LYS A 790 35.61 -10.42 -8.42
C LYS A 790 34.14 -10.59 -8.02
N ALA A 791 33.48 -11.61 -8.57
CA ALA A 791 32.11 -11.94 -8.19
C ALA A 791 32.03 -12.57 -6.80
N GLU A 792 33.07 -13.28 -6.38
CA GLU A 792 33.26 -13.79 -5.02
C GLU A 792 33.45 -12.66 -4.00
N GLU A 793 34.32 -11.69 -4.31
CA GLU A 793 34.56 -10.49 -3.50
C GLU A 793 33.27 -9.68 -3.26
N GLU A 794 32.56 -9.26 -4.33
CA GLU A 794 31.30 -8.50 -4.21
C GLU A 794 30.15 -9.28 -3.53
N LEU A 795 30.16 -10.62 -3.57
CA LEU A 795 29.19 -11.46 -2.85
C LEU A 795 29.54 -11.63 -1.36
N ILE A 796 30.83 -11.59 -1.00
CA ILE A 796 31.28 -11.65 0.40
C ILE A 796 31.00 -10.33 1.11
N ASP A 797 31.24 -9.18 0.46
CA ASP A 797 30.99 -7.86 1.01
C ASP A 797 29.49 -7.60 1.25
N LEU A 798 28.64 -7.92 0.26
CA LEU A 798 27.19 -7.85 0.45
C LEU A 798 26.69 -8.79 1.55
N TYR A 799 27.27 -9.98 1.69
CA TYR A 799 26.87 -10.91 2.76
C TYR A 799 27.21 -10.37 4.15
N GLN A 800 28.35 -9.67 4.30
CA GLN A 800 28.69 -8.95 5.54
C GLN A 800 27.69 -7.83 5.82
N PHE A 801 27.41 -6.96 4.83
CA PHE A 801 26.44 -5.86 4.94
C PHE A 801 25.04 -6.35 5.32
N GLU A 802 24.55 -7.41 4.69
CA GLU A 802 23.26 -8.03 5.01
C GLU A 802 23.23 -8.70 6.39
N LYS A 803 24.37 -9.22 6.85
CA LYS A 803 24.49 -9.81 8.19
C LYS A 803 24.51 -8.75 9.31
N GLU A 804 25.01 -7.55 9.04
CA GLU A 804 25.01 -6.42 9.97
C GLU A 804 23.69 -5.63 9.99
N ASN A 805 22.98 -5.57 8.86
CA ASN A 805 21.68 -4.91 8.73
C ASN A 805 20.47 -5.86 8.87
N GLY A 806 20.71 -7.16 9.00
CA GLY A 806 19.69 -8.21 9.08
C GLY A 806 19.05 -8.43 10.44
N PHE A 807 19.38 -7.63 11.47
CA PHE A 807 18.79 -7.81 12.80
C PHE A 807 17.29 -7.49 12.79
N LYS A 808 16.57 -8.16 13.69
CA LYS A 808 15.13 -8.00 13.89
C LYS A 808 14.83 -7.78 15.36
N GLN A 809 13.97 -6.81 15.67
CA GLN A 809 13.49 -6.53 17.02
C GLN A 809 11.98 -6.37 16.98
N ILE A 810 11.27 -7.11 17.84
CA ILE A 810 9.82 -6.96 18.00
C ILE A 810 9.57 -5.98 19.14
N VAL A 811 8.76 -4.96 18.89
CA VAL A 811 8.30 -3.96 19.87
C VAL A 811 6.81 -4.18 20.09
N GLN A 812 6.39 -4.18 21.36
CA GLN A 812 4.98 -4.30 21.76
C GLN A 812 4.42 -2.91 22.03
N ILE A 813 3.28 -2.58 21.42
CA ILE A 813 2.66 -1.25 21.49
C ILE A 813 1.21 -1.40 21.98
N PRO A 814 0.78 -0.72 23.06
CA PRO A 814 -0.61 -0.76 23.51
C PRO A 814 -1.57 -0.38 22.38
N VAL A 815 -2.68 -1.08 22.20
CA VAL A 815 -3.62 -0.85 21.07
C VAL A 815 -4.12 0.62 21.01
N LYS A 816 -4.21 1.30 22.16
CA LYS A 816 -4.54 2.73 22.26
C LYS A 816 -3.48 3.65 21.62
N ALA A 817 -2.20 3.27 21.67
CA ALA A 817 -1.07 4.05 21.18
C ALA A 817 -0.77 3.80 19.68
N VAL A 818 -1.09 2.62 19.15
CA VAL A 818 -0.80 2.21 17.76
C VAL A 818 -1.22 3.27 16.73
N ALA A 819 -2.41 3.86 16.86
CA ALA A 819 -2.91 4.86 15.93
C ALA A 819 -2.09 6.17 15.92
N ARG A 820 -1.40 6.49 17.02
CA ARG A 820 -0.57 7.69 17.16
C ARG A 820 0.91 7.44 16.88
N VAL A 821 1.42 6.22 17.11
CA VAL A 821 2.75 5.81 16.61
C VAL A 821 2.77 5.81 15.09
N ILE A 822 1.71 5.31 14.44
CA ILE A 822 1.56 5.33 12.97
C ILE A 822 1.33 6.76 12.44
N GLY A 823 0.57 7.58 13.17
CA GLY A 823 0.27 8.95 12.76
C GLY A 823 -0.74 9.03 11.61
N LYS A 824 -0.90 10.22 11.02
CA LYS A 824 -1.79 10.41 9.87
C LYS A 824 -1.14 9.80 8.64
N ALA A 825 -1.83 8.89 7.96
CA ALA A 825 -1.35 8.21 6.75
C ALA A 825 0.01 7.45 6.86
N GLY A 826 0.58 7.29 8.06
CA GLY A 826 1.91 6.68 8.26
C GLY A 826 3.03 7.68 8.57
N GLU A 827 2.76 9.00 8.55
CA GLU A 827 3.72 10.10 8.75
C GLU A 827 4.74 9.83 9.88
N THR A 828 4.30 9.69 11.13
CA THR A 828 5.22 9.59 12.27
C THR A 828 6.00 8.28 12.36
N ILE A 829 5.52 7.17 11.76
CA ILE A 829 6.30 5.93 11.70
C ILE A 829 7.26 5.93 10.51
N ASN A 830 6.92 6.61 9.42
CA ASN A 830 7.82 6.87 8.30
C ASN A 830 8.97 7.80 8.73
N ASP A 831 8.69 8.91 9.42
CA ASP A 831 9.71 9.81 9.97
C ASP A 831 10.73 9.08 10.88
N ILE A 832 10.26 8.08 11.65
CA ILE A 832 11.11 7.23 12.48
C ILE A 832 11.92 6.25 11.61
N ALA A 833 11.29 5.64 10.59
CA ALA A 833 11.91 4.70 9.67
C ALA A 833 13.01 5.36 8.82
N ASP A 834 12.67 6.45 8.12
CA ASP A 834 13.57 7.22 7.26
C ASP A 834 14.66 7.89 8.11
N GLY A 835 14.29 8.43 9.27
CA GLY A 835 15.20 9.01 10.27
C GLY A 835 15.99 8.00 11.11
N THR A 836 16.02 6.71 10.75
CA THR A 836 16.91 5.68 11.33
C THR A 836 17.43 4.62 10.34
N GLY A 837 16.84 4.48 9.15
CA GLY A 837 17.14 3.41 8.20
C GLY A 837 16.53 2.05 8.57
N VAL A 838 15.36 2.03 9.24
CA VAL A 838 14.71 0.80 9.74
C VAL A 838 13.44 0.48 8.95
N GLU A 839 13.39 -0.69 8.30
CA GLU A 839 12.15 -1.23 7.73
C GLU A 839 11.24 -1.71 8.87
N TYR A 840 9.97 -1.30 8.88
CA TYR A 840 8.99 -1.68 9.90
C TYR A 840 7.85 -2.52 9.30
N LYS A 841 7.33 -3.45 10.10
CA LYS A 841 6.16 -4.26 9.73
C LYS A 841 5.23 -4.47 10.92
N PHE A 842 4.03 -3.88 10.83
CA PHE A 842 2.94 -4.18 11.75
C PHE A 842 2.36 -5.56 11.44
N LYS A 843 2.25 -6.42 12.46
CA LYS A 843 1.29 -7.53 12.44
C LYS A 843 -0.06 -6.93 12.82
N ARG A 844 -1.11 -7.17 12.02
CA ARG A 844 -2.46 -6.63 12.23
C ARG A 844 -3.47 -7.76 12.15
N ASP A 845 -3.49 -8.59 13.18
CA ASP A 845 -4.46 -9.67 13.34
C ASP A 845 -5.50 -9.19 14.36
N GLN A 846 -6.54 -8.51 13.87
CA GLN A 846 -7.46 -7.70 14.68
C GLN A 846 -8.17 -8.47 15.81
N GLU A 847 -8.26 -9.80 15.70
CA GLU A 847 -8.83 -10.69 16.71
C GLU A 847 -7.82 -11.08 17.81
N GLU A 848 -6.52 -11.14 17.48
CA GLU A 848 -5.45 -11.33 18.48
C GLU A 848 -5.06 -10.01 19.16
N ASP A 849 -5.02 -8.89 18.43
CA ASP A 849 -4.70 -7.57 18.97
C ASP A 849 -5.69 -7.17 20.08
N GLN A 850 -6.99 -7.46 19.89
CA GLN A 850 -8.05 -7.17 20.88
C GLN A 850 -8.00 -8.10 22.11
N SER A 851 -7.51 -9.33 21.98
CA SER A 851 -7.43 -10.29 23.08
C SER A 851 -6.11 -10.19 23.87
N LYS A 852 -5.05 -9.65 23.27
CA LYS A 852 -3.75 -9.40 23.93
C LYS A 852 -3.60 -7.97 24.48
N GLY A 853 -4.29 -6.98 23.91
CA GLY A 853 -4.23 -5.57 24.34
C GLY A 853 -3.02 -4.77 23.85
N TYR A 854 -2.03 -5.45 23.26
CA TYR A 854 -0.85 -4.88 22.63
C TYR A 854 -0.70 -5.46 21.21
N ALA A 855 -0.32 -4.62 20.24
CA ALA A 855 0.02 -5.03 18.88
C ALA A 855 1.55 -5.19 18.75
N GLU A 856 1.99 -6.06 17.84
CA GLU A 856 3.41 -6.31 17.57
C GLU A 856 3.90 -5.56 16.32
N VAL A 857 5.00 -4.81 16.48
CA VAL A 857 5.75 -4.20 15.38
C VAL A 857 7.08 -4.92 15.24
N GLU A 858 7.31 -5.53 14.08
CA GLU A 858 8.60 -6.11 13.71
C GLU A 858 9.45 -5.02 13.03
N LEU A 859 10.48 -4.55 13.73
CA LEU A 859 11.48 -3.62 13.19
C LEU A 859 12.68 -4.42 12.66
N THR A 860 13.22 -4.05 11.49
CA THR A 860 14.38 -4.73 10.89
C THR A 860 15.40 -3.73 10.34
N GLY A 861 16.68 -3.92 10.67
CA GLY A 861 17.75 -2.98 10.36
C GLY A 861 19.01 -3.22 11.20
N SER A 862 19.92 -2.24 11.25
CA SER A 862 21.16 -2.34 12.03
C SER A 862 20.91 -2.28 13.55
N LYS A 863 21.82 -2.83 14.35
CA LYS A 863 21.67 -2.91 15.81
C LYS A 863 21.64 -1.55 16.53
N SER A 864 22.25 -0.51 15.96
CA SER A 864 22.13 0.87 16.43
C SER A 864 20.78 1.47 16.06
N ALA A 865 20.42 1.38 14.77
CA ALA A 865 19.17 1.92 14.23
C ALA A 865 17.92 1.35 14.93
N LEU A 866 17.88 0.04 15.17
CA LEU A 866 16.80 -0.62 15.93
C LEU A 866 16.67 -0.08 17.36
N LYS A 867 17.79 0.20 18.03
CA LYS A 867 17.78 0.76 19.39
C LYS A 867 17.24 2.18 19.42
N GLU A 868 17.57 2.99 18.42
CA GLU A 868 17.05 4.36 18.29
C GLU A 868 15.58 4.39 17.88
N ALA A 869 15.17 3.58 16.91
CA ALA A 869 13.78 3.45 16.48
C ALA A 869 12.88 2.95 17.62
N SER A 870 13.30 1.90 18.34
CA SER A 870 12.55 1.39 19.49
C SER A 870 12.45 2.41 20.63
N LYS A 871 13.49 3.22 20.89
CA LYS A 871 13.44 4.32 21.86
C LYS A 871 12.44 5.41 21.44
N LYS A 872 12.50 5.90 20.19
CA LYS A 872 11.56 6.90 19.65
C LYS A 872 10.10 6.41 19.74
N ILE A 873 9.85 5.14 19.40
CA ILE A 873 8.51 4.53 19.49
C ILE A 873 8.05 4.43 20.95
N GLN A 874 8.94 4.06 21.88
CA GLN A 874 8.60 3.93 23.29
C GLN A 874 8.31 5.30 23.93
N GLU A 875 9.05 6.35 23.59
CA GLU A 875 8.77 7.73 24.03
C GLU A 875 7.37 8.21 23.61
N ILE A 876 6.91 7.86 22.40
CA ILE A 876 5.55 8.15 21.93
C ILE A 876 4.49 7.32 22.67
N VAL A 877 4.80 6.09 23.09
CA VAL A 877 3.90 5.29 23.94
C VAL A 877 3.78 5.89 25.33
N ASP A 878 4.91 6.28 25.92
CA ASP A 878 4.97 6.87 27.26
C ASP A 878 4.20 8.21 27.33
N GLU A 879 4.26 9.06 26.29
CA GLU A 879 3.40 10.26 26.18
C GLU A 879 1.90 9.93 26.29
N ILE A 880 1.48 8.79 25.73
CA ILE A 880 0.06 8.41 25.62
C ILE A 880 -0.44 7.72 26.88
N GLU A 881 0.39 6.89 27.54
CA GLU A 881 0.03 6.28 28.83
C GLU A 881 -0.03 7.32 29.96
N ASN A 882 0.72 8.42 29.86
CA ASN A 882 0.64 9.53 30.81
C ASN A 882 -0.59 10.44 30.61
N PHE A 883 -1.29 10.39 29.47
CA PHE A 883 -2.46 11.22 29.21
C PHE A 883 -3.74 10.59 29.79
N VAL A 884 -4.32 11.21 30.82
CA VAL A 884 -5.47 10.68 31.57
C VAL A 884 -6.64 11.67 31.52
N SER A 885 -7.85 11.13 31.37
CA SER A 885 -9.11 11.86 31.56
C SER A 885 -9.80 11.42 32.84
N VAL A 886 -10.00 12.33 33.79
CA VAL A 886 -10.73 12.08 35.05
C VAL A 886 -12.01 12.92 35.07
N THR A 887 -13.15 12.27 35.33
CA THR A 887 -14.43 12.93 35.60
C THR A 887 -14.68 12.95 37.11
N ILE A 888 -15.01 14.12 37.65
CA ILE A 888 -15.44 14.33 39.04
C ILE A 888 -16.92 14.68 39.01
N LYS A 889 -17.72 14.12 39.92
CA LYS A 889 -19.09 14.63 40.16
C LYS A 889 -19.05 15.74 41.21
N VAL A 890 -19.67 16.87 40.89
CA VAL A 890 -19.71 18.07 41.72
C VAL A 890 -21.12 18.65 41.64
N ASP A 891 -21.69 19.07 42.77
CA ASP A 891 -23.00 19.73 42.77
C ASP A 891 -22.95 21.03 41.94
N PRO A 892 -23.91 21.26 41.01
CA PRO A 892 -23.98 22.49 40.22
C PRO A 892 -23.93 23.80 41.03
N ALA A 893 -24.34 23.80 42.31
CA ALA A 893 -24.20 24.94 43.21
C ALA A 893 -22.74 25.42 43.36
N TYR A 894 -21.76 24.51 43.30
CA TYR A 894 -20.34 24.83 43.44
C TYR A 894 -19.64 25.16 42.10
N HIS A 895 -20.26 24.89 40.94
CA HIS A 895 -19.64 25.16 39.63
C HIS A 895 -19.27 26.63 39.44
N ARG A 896 -20.14 27.55 39.88
CA ARG A 896 -19.89 29.00 39.81
C ARG A 896 -18.69 29.43 40.65
N ASP A 897 -18.50 28.82 41.82
CA ASP A 897 -17.38 29.09 42.72
C ASP A 897 -16.05 28.49 42.21
N LEU A 898 -16.09 27.32 41.57
CA LEU A 898 -14.92 26.71 40.91
C LEU A 898 -14.46 27.49 39.66
N ILE A 899 -15.37 28.18 38.97
CA ILE A 899 -15.02 29.06 37.84
C ILE A 899 -14.49 30.40 38.37
N GLY A 900 -15.25 31.07 39.24
CA GLY A 900 -14.93 32.41 39.76
C GLY A 900 -15.13 33.53 38.73
N GLN A 901 -15.01 34.79 39.18
CA GLN A 901 -15.25 35.97 38.33
C GLN A 901 -14.27 36.02 37.15
N GLY A 902 -14.80 35.85 35.93
CA GLY A 902 -13.97 35.81 34.71
C GLY A 902 -13.07 34.56 34.61
N GLY A 903 -13.41 33.46 35.29
CA GLY A 903 -12.60 32.24 35.30
C GLY A 903 -11.33 32.35 36.15
N SER A 904 -11.29 33.23 37.15
CA SER A 904 -10.11 33.46 38.00
C SER A 904 -9.72 32.22 38.81
N VAL A 905 -10.66 31.65 39.57
CA VAL A 905 -10.44 30.45 40.40
C VAL A 905 -10.02 29.26 39.53
N MET A 906 -10.65 29.10 38.36
CA MET A 906 -10.27 28.09 37.36
C MET A 906 -8.81 28.24 36.89
N LYS A 907 -8.36 29.47 36.60
CA LYS A 907 -6.97 29.75 36.20
C LYS A 907 -5.99 29.49 37.34
N ASP A 908 -6.35 29.88 38.55
CA ASP A 908 -5.58 29.62 39.77
C ASP A 908 -5.38 28.12 40.03
N ILE A 909 -6.42 27.30 39.86
CA ILE A 909 -6.33 25.83 39.96
C ILE A 909 -5.36 25.27 38.92
N ILE A 910 -5.46 25.74 37.66
CA ILE A 910 -4.60 25.29 36.56
C ILE A 910 -3.13 25.72 36.80
N SER A 911 -2.90 26.96 37.21
CA SER A 911 -1.55 27.50 37.49
C SER A 911 -0.90 26.78 38.68
N LYS A 912 -1.62 26.61 39.81
CA LYS A 912 -1.16 25.85 41.00
C LYS A 912 -0.88 24.37 40.69
N ALA A 913 -1.50 23.80 39.66
CA ALA A 913 -1.21 22.44 39.20
C ALA A 913 -0.01 22.35 38.23
N GLY A 914 0.47 23.47 37.67
CA GLY A 914 1.58 23.56 36.72
C GLY A 914 1.18 23.78 35.25
N GLY A 915 -0.10 24.06 34.97
CA GLY A 915 -0.66 24.17 33.62
C GLY A 915 -0.21 25.38 32.79
N ASP A 916 0.60 26.29 33.34
CA ASP A 916 1.19 27.41 32.59
C ASP A 916 2.27 26.97 31.57
N GLN A 917 2.83 25.77 31.72
CA GLN A 917 3.70 25.18 30.68
C GLN A 917 2.91 24.60 29.50
N VAL A 918 1.59 24.47 29.61
CA VAL A 918 0.71 23.96 28.56
C VAL A 918 0.23 25.12 27.67
N PRO A 919 0.38 25.06 26.34
CA PRO A 919 -0.04 26.14 25.45
C PRO A 919 -1.50 26.54 25.63
N ARG A 920 -1.80 27.85 25.52
CA ARG A 920 -3.15 28.45 25.70
C ARG A 920 -4.28 27.67 24.98
N ASN A 921 -3.99 27.14 23.80
CA ASN A 921 -4.92 26.37 22.97
C ASN A 921 -5.12 24.89 23.43
N LYS A 922 -4.56 24.50 24.57
CA LYS A 922 -4.80 23.23 25.27
C LYS A 922 -5.28 23.43 26.72
N GLN A 923 -5.06 24.60 27.34
CA GLN A 923 -5.43 24.88 28.74
C GLN A 923 -6.93 24.66 29.03
N TYR A 924 -7.83 24.95 28.07
CA TYR A 924 -9.26 24.69 28.20
C TYR A 924 -9.66 23.20 28.21
N LYS A 925 -8.72 22.27 28.01
CA LYS A 925 -8.93 20.81 28.15
C LYS A 925 -8.44 20.27 29.50
N LEU A 926 -7.51 20.97 30.17
CA LEU A 926 -6.99 20.58 31.49
C LEU A 926 -8.09 20.56 32.55
N LEU A 927 -9.05 21.48 32.44
CA LEU A 927 -10.25 21.53 33.26
C LEU A 927 -11.40 22.08 32.41
N ASN A 928 -12.52 21.36 32.37
CA ASN A 928 -13.76 21.77 31.72
C ASN A 928 -14.90 21.61 32.72
N ILE A 929 -15.52 22.74 33.10
CA ILE A 929 -16.65 22.84 34.02
C ILE A 929 -17.87 23.23 33.16
N PRO A 930 -18.98 22.49 33.22
CA PRO A 930 -20.13 22.74 32.36
C PRO A 930 -20.89 24.02 32.73
N ASN A 931 -21.49 24.64 31.71
CA ASN A 931 -22.19 25.93 31.80
C ASN A 931 -23.40 25.87 32.74
N GLU A 932 -23.70 26.99 33.43
CA GLU A 932 -24.99 27.16 34.12
C GLU A 932 -26.14 26.94 33.12
N GLY A 933 -26.95 25.89 33.35
CA GLY A 933 -28.06 25.50 32.47
C GLY A 933 -27.87 24.20 31.67
N SER A 934 -26.70 23.54 31.70
CA SER A 934 -26.51 22.25 31.00
C SER A 934 -27.19 21.04 31.68
N GLY A 935 -27.50 21.15 32.98
CA GLY A 935 -28.05 20.05 33.79
C GLY A 935 -27.08 18.89 34.05
N SER A 936 -25.77 19.13 34.01
CA SER A 936 -24.74 18.08 34.13
C SER A 936 -23.76 18.34 35.28
N ASP A 937 -23.78 17.45 36.28
CA ASP A 937 -22.96 17.50 37.51
C ASP A 937 -21.49 17.07 37.30
N GLU A 938 -21.01 17.01 36.06
CA GLU A 938 -19.77 16.33 35.68
C GLU A 938 -18.68 17.30 35.24
N VAL A 939 -17.65 17.46 36.08
CA VAL A 939 -16.45 18.25 35.81
C VAL A 939 -15.36 17.33 35.27
N THR A 940 -14.85 17.62 34.08
CA THR A 940 -13.86 16.76 33.40
C THR A 940 -12.48 17.43 33.34
N SER A 941 -11.44 16.70 33.73
CA SER A 941 -10.04 17.11 33.60
C SER A 941 -9.31 16.16 32.63
N GLN A 942 -8.61 16.71 31.62
CA GLN A 942 -7.88 15.93 30.61
C GLN A 942 -6.47 16.47 30.42
N GLY A 943 -5.45 15.65 30.69
CA GLY A 943 -4.05 16.06 30.59
C GLY A 943 -3.10 15.03 31.18
N ASP A 944 -1.88 15.45 31.46
CA ASP A 944 -0.86 14.60 32.05
C ASP A 944 -1.28 14.19 33.47
N LYS A 945 -1.15 12.90 33.79
CA LYS A 945 -1.60 12.30 35.05
C LYS A 945 -1.21 13.11 36.30
N SER A 946 0.05 13.55 36.37
CA SER A 946 0.61 14.31 37.49
C SER A 946 0.14 15.77 37.60
N ILE A 947 -0.55 16.29 36.57
CA ILE A 947 -1.25 17.58 36.58
C ILE A 947 -2.73 17.35 36.92
N VAL A 948 -3.36 16.36 36.28
CA VAL A 948 -4.77 16.00 36.51
C VAL A 948 -5.02 15.60 37.97
N GLU A 949 -4.16 14.78 38.58
CA GLU A 949 -4.27 14.40 39.99
C GLU A 949 -4.22 15.63 40.92
N LYS A 950 -3.37 16.62 40.63
CA LYS A 950 -3.30 17.89 41.38
C LYS A 950 -4.55 18.75 41.19
N ILE A 951 -5.08 18.85 39.97
CA ILE A 951 -6.34 19.56 39.67
C ILE A 951 -7.50 18.92 40.47
N VAL A 952 -7.60 17.60 40.45
CA VAL A 952 -8.61 16.83 41.21
C VAL A 952 -8.48 17.08 42.72
N GLU A 953 -7.26 17.11 43.26
CA GLU A 953 -7.04 17.45 44.68
C GLU A 953 -7.47 18.89 45.02
N GLN A 954 -7.11 19.89 44.21
CA GLN A 954 -7.44 21.29 44.46
C GLN A 954 -8.96 21.52 44.42
N ILE A 955 -9.66 20.92 43.44
CA ILE A 955 -11.12 20.97 43.36
C ILE A 955 -11.77 20.37 44.61
N LYS A 956 -11.31 19.19 45.06
CA LYS A 956 -11.84 18.54 46.29
C LYS A 956 -11.60 19.37 47.55
N LYS A 957 -10.44 20.04 47.67
CA LYS A 957 -10.12 20.93 48.79
C LYS A 957 -11.07 22.14 48.82
N ILE A 958 -11.28 22.79 47.67
CA ILE A 958 -12.20 23.94 47.55
C ILE A 958 -13.64 23.55 47.88
N ILE A 959 -14.10 22.35 47.49
CA ILE A 959 -15.45 21.86 47.85
C ILE A 959 -15.54 21.59 49.36
N ALA A 960 -14.57 20.90 49.96
CA ALA A 960 -14.57 20.61 51.40
C ALA A 960 -14.53 21.89 52.27
N ASP A 961 -13.73 22.88 51.89
CA ASP A 961 -13.68 24.20 52.55
C ASP A 961 -15.02 24.96 52.48
N LYS A 962 -15.86 24.65 51.48
CA LYS A 962 -17.18 25.25 51.25
C LYS A 962 -18.32 24.48 51.93
N GLU A 963 -18.25 23.15 51.95
CA GLU A 963 -19.16 22.30 52.74
C GLU A 963 -19.00 22.54 54.25
N ALA A 964 -17.80 22.94 54.69
CA ALA A 964 -17.51 23.34 56.07
C ALA A 964 -17.87 24.80 56.41
N ALA A 965 -18.44 25.57 55.48
CA ALA A 965 -18.77 26.98 55.70
C ALA A 965 -20.11 27.15 56.44
N VAL A 966 -20.08 27.90 57.55
CA VAL A 966 -21.24 28.25 58.38
C VAL A 966 -21.67 29.68 58.08
N SER A 967 -22.94 30.01 58.33
CA SER A 967 -23.45 31.39 58.29
C SER A 967 -23.85 31.87 59.69
N GLU A 968 -23.20 32.91 60.20
CA GLU A 968 -23.65 33.64 61.40
C GLU A 968 -24.39 34.94 61.02
N GLU A 969 -25.26 35.40 61.91
CA GLU A 969 -26.01 36.65 61.79
C GLU A 969 -25.60 37.63 62.90
N ILE A 970 -25.31 38.88 62.53
CA ILE A 970 -24.93 39.96 63.44
C ILE A 970 -25.88 41.13 63.25
N ASP A 971 -26.65 41.48 64.29
CA ASP A 971 -27.54 42.64 64.25
C ASP A 971 -26.77 43.93 64.55
N ILE A 972 -26.76 44.88 63.60
CA ILE A 972 -26.03 46.15 63.72
C ILE A 972 -26.93 47.31 63.29
N PRO A 973 -27.04 48.41 64.06
CA PRO A 973 -27.81 49.58 63.66
C PRO A 973 -27.39 50.14 62.29
N LYS A 974 -28.37 50.40 61.43
CA LYS A 974 -28.18 50.84 60.03
C LYS A 974 -27.27 52.05 59.86
N GLU A 975 -27.26 52.99 60.81
CA GLU A 975 -26.36 54.15 60.81
C GLU A 975 -24.87 53.73 60.75
N LYS A 976 -24.55 52.55 61.31
CA LYS A 976 -23.19 52.00 61.41
C LYS A 976 -22.81 51.06 60.27
N HIS A 977 -23.77 50.56 59.46
CA HIS A 977 -23.49 49.75 58.26
C HIS A 977 -22.52 50.46 57.30
N ARG A 978 -22.62 51.79 57.21
CA ARG A 978 -21.72 52.61 56.37
C ARG A 978 -20.25 52.53 56.77
N LEU A 979 -19.94 52.31 58.05
CA LEU A 979 -18.57 52.17 58.56
C LEU A 979 -17.95 50.84 58.10
N ILE A 980 -18.75 49.77 58.10
CA ILE A 980 -18.33 48.42 57.69
C ILE A 980 -18.12 48.35 56.16
N ILE A 981 -18.93 49.07 55.37
CA ILE A 981 -18.77 49.12 53.91
C ILE A 981 -17.53 49.96 53.53
N GLY A 982 -17.40 51.17 54.05
CA GLY A 982 -16.35 52.12 53.63
C GLY A 982 -16.57 52.72 52.22
N PRO A 983 -15.70 53.64 51.77
CA PRO A 983 -15.78 54.21 50.42
C PRO A 983 -15.57 53.12 49.36
N SER A 984 -16.48 53.04 48.39
CA SER A 984 -16.48 52.01 47.33
C SER A 984 -16.43 50.55 47.83
N GLY A 985 -16.85 50.28 49.08
CA GLY A 985 -16.79 48.94 49.67
C GLY A 985 -15.41 48.52 50.18
N SER A 986 -14.42 49.42 50.25
CA SER A 986 -13.03 49.05 50.56
C SER A 986 -12.83 48.38 51.91
N ILE A 987 -13.58 48.77 52.95
CA ILE A 987 -13.47 48.18 54.29
C ILE A 987 -14.14 46.80 54.31
N ARG A 988 -15.29 46.67 53.62
CA ARG A 988 -15.92 45.36 53.42
C ARG A 988 -14.97 44.41 52.70
N HIS A 989 -14.39 44.82 51.57
CA HIS A 989 -13.45 44.00 50.82
C HIS A 989 -12.21 43.65 51.66
N ALA A 990 -11.61 44.59 52.38
CA ALA A 990 -10.50 44.30 53.28
C ALA A 990 -10.83 43.21 54.32
N ILE A 991 -12.01 43.27 54.97
CA ILE A 991 -12.43 42.22 55.93
C ILE A 991 -12.75 40.90 55.21
N GLN A 992 -13.31 40.93 54.00
CA GLN A 992 -13.55 39.73 53.20
C GLN A 992 -12.24 39.05 52.77
N ASP A 993 -11.22 39.83 52.41
CA ASP A 993 -9.93 39.36 51.92
C ASP A 993 -8.98 38.93 53.07
N GLU A 994 -8.93 39.68 54.17
CA GLU A 994 -8.10 39.41 55.36
C GLU A 994 -8.53 38.11 56.07
N PHE A 995 -9.84 37.91 56.22
CA PHE A 995 -10.39 36.75 56.93
C PHE A 995 -10.92 35.64 55.99
N GLY A 996 -11.04 35.88 54.68
CA GLY A 996 -11.59 34.90 53.74
C GLY A 996 -13.06 34.56 54.02
N VAL A 997 -13.86 35.55 54.43
CA VAL A 997 -15.25 35.43 54.89
C VAL A 997 -16.16 36.30 54.04
N SER A 998 -17.34 35.82 53.64
CA SER A 998 -18.30 36.63 52.87
C SER A 998 -19.18 37.47 53.80
N LEU A 999 -19.15 38.79 53.63
CA LEU A 999 -20.03 39.74 54.32
C LEU A 999 -21.19 40.16 53.42
N GLU A 1000 -22.41 39.76 53.78
CA GLU A 1000 -23.64 40.22 53.14
C GLU A 1000 -24.33 41.27 54.02
N ILE A 1001 -24.32 42.51 53.54
CA ILE A 1001 -24.87 43.69 54.24
C ILE A 1001 -26.14 44.12 53.50
N PRO A 1002 -27.30 44.26 54.18
CA PRO A 1002 -28.56 44.61 53.53
C PRO A 1002 -28.51 46.01 52.89
N ARG A 1003 -29.34 46.25 51.87
CA ARG A 1003 -29.34 47.55 51.16
C ARG A 1003 -29.94 48.63 52.08
N PRO A 1004 -29.55 49.91 51.94
CA PRO A 1004 -30.05 50.98 52.81
C PRO A 1004 -31.58 51.18 52.79
N ASN A 1005 -32.29 50.66 51.78
CA ASN A 1005 -33.74 50.68 51.69
C ASN A 1005 -34.43 49.44 52.30
N ASP A 1006 -33.71 48.36 52.58
CA ASP A 1006 -34.27 47.15 53.19
C ASP A 1006 -34.62 47.39 54.67
N LYS A 1007 -35.56 46.62 55.22
CA LYS A 1007 -36.00 46.80 56.62
C LYS A 1007 -35.02 46.24 57.65
N SER A 1008 -34.23 45.23 57.30
CA SER A 1008 -33.29 44.52 58.19
C SER A 1008 -32.09 45.36 58.62
N SER A 1009 -31.62 45.11 59.84
CA SER A 1009 -30.36 45.57 60.44
C SER A 1009 -29.30 44.45 60.52
N ILE A 1010 -29.71 43.21 60.25
CA ILE A 1010 -28.90 41.99 60.29
C ILE A 1010 -27.92 41.94 59.11
N ILE A 1011 -26.64 41.75 59.42
CA ILE A 1011 -25.56 41.43 58.49
C ILE A 1011 -25.29 39.92 58.59
N LYS A 1012 -25.15 39.25 57.44
CA LYS A 1012 -24.79 37.82 57.40
C LYS A 1012 -23.31 37.65 57.11
N VAL A 1013 -22.68 36.71 57.81
CA VAL A 1013 -21.23 36.46 57.83
C VAL A 1013 -21.01 34.98 57.55
N VAL A 1014 -20.50 34.65 56.35
CA VAL A 1014 -20.44 33.27 55.85
C VAL A 1014 -18.99 32.83 55.62
N GLY A 1015 -18.57 31.74 56.25
CA GLY A 1015 -17.20 31.22 56.13
C GLY A 1015 -16.88 30.12 57.15
N LEU A 1016 -15.58 29.86 57.37
CA LEU A 1016 -15.12 28.91 58.38
C LEU A 1016 -15.35 29.50 59.79
N PRO A 1017 -15.81 28.71 60.79
CA PRO A 1017 -16.24 29.23 62.09
C PRO A 1017 -15.14 30.00 62.86
N GLU A 1018 -13.89 29.53 62.80
CA GLU A 1018 -12.74 30.23 63.39
C GLU A 1018 -12.54 31.64 62.80
N LYS A 1019 -12.78 31.80 61.50
CA LYS A 1019 -12.59 33.06 60.78
C LYS A 1019 -13.80 33.99 60.92
N ILE A 1020 -15.01 33.44 61.08
CA ILE A 1020 -16.21 34.20 61.45
C ILE A 1020 -16.00 34.89 62.80
N ALA A 1021 -15.51 34.17 63.82
CA ALA A 1021 -15.25 34.74 65.14
C ALA A 1021 -14.24 35.90 65.09
N ALA A 1022 -13.17 35.76 64.29
CA ALA A 1022 -12.19 36.82 64.07
C ALA A 1022 -12.81 38.04 63.37
N ALA A 1023 -13.50 37.84 62.22
CA ALA A 1023 -14.14 38.92 61.47
C ALA A 1023 -15.22 39.65 62.30
N LYS A 1024 -16.00 38.92 63.10
CA LYS A 1024 -17.00 39.45 64.04
C LYS A 1024 -16.37 40.39 65.07
N SER A 1025 -15.27 39.98 65.69
CA SER A 1025 -14.53 40.85 66.65
C SER A 1025 -14.07 42.17 66.01
N LYS A 1026 -13.68 42.14 64.73
CA LYS A 1026 -13.25 43.33 63.98
C LYS A 1026 -14.41 44.24 63.62
N ILE A 1027 -15.56 43.67 63.26
CA ILE A 1027 -16.80 44.42 63.00
C ILE A 1027 -17.34 45.07 64.30
N GLU A 1028 -17.25 44.38 65.43
CA GLU A 1028 -17.62 44.91 66.76
C GLU A 1028 -16.65 46.00 67.25
N GLU A 1029 -15.37 45.96 66.87
CA GLU A 1029 -14.43 47.06 67.12
C GLU A 1029 -14.80 48.31 66.31
N LEU A 1030 -15.08 48.15 65.00
CA LEU A 1030 -15.38 49.25 64.07
C LEU A 1030 -16.75 49.93 64.29
N THR A 1031 -17.57 49.45 65.24
CA THR A 1031 -18.96 49.91 65.44
C THR A 1031 -19.24 50.48 66.83
N LYS A 1032 -18.21 50.73 67.65
CA LYS A 1032 -18.34 51.41 68.95
C LYS A 1032 -18.56 52.92 68.80
N ASP A 1033 -19.20 53.55 69.77
CA ASP A 1033 -19.53 54.99 69.76
C ASP A 1033 -18.45 55.84 70.45
N ASP A 1034 -18.14 56.98 69.83
CA ASP A 1034 -16.96 57.81 70.09
C ASP A 1034 -17.12 58.90 71.19
N TRP A 1035 -18.31 59.04 71.77
CA TRP A 1035 -18.71 60.16 72.65
C TRP A 1035 -19.07 59.65 74.04
N LYS A 1036 -18.85 60.46 75.09
CA LYS A 1036 -18.89 59.99 76.49
C LYS A 1036 -20.01 60.59 77.35
N VAL A 1037 -20.44 61.80 77.05
CA VAL A 1037 -21.50 62.53 77.78
C VAL A 1037 -22.38 63.24 76.76
N SER A 1038 -23.69 63.35 77.03
CA SER A 1038 -24.64 64.13 76.23
C SER A 1038 -25.44 65.07 77.11
N VAL A 1039 -25.47 66.36 76.77
CA VAL A 1039 -26.27 67.39 77.45
C VAL A 1039 -27.37 67.87 76.53
N ASP A 1040 -28.60 67.92 77.02
CA ASP A 1040 -29.78 68.18 76.20
C ASP A 1040 -30.19 69.67 76.22
N VAL A 1041 -30.01 70.35 75.09
CA VAL A 1041 -30.22 71.80 74.95
C VAL A 1041 -31.45 72.07 74.06
N PRO A 1042 -32.57 72.60 74.59
CA PRO A 1042 -33.74 72.92 73.79
C PRO A 1042 -33.44 73.93 72.68
N ALA A 1043 -34.07 73.75 71.51
CA ALA A 1043 -33.80 74.55 70.30
C ALA A 1043 -33.99 76.07 70.50
N ALA A 1044 -34.91 76.48 71.38
CA ALA A 1044 -35.12 77.89 71.73
C ALA A 1044 -33.86 78.52 72.39
N TYR A 1045 -33.33 77.89 73.43
CA TYR A 1045 -32.16 78.39 74.16
C TYR A 1045 -30.83 78.13 73.44
N HIS A 1046 -30.79 77.22 72.46
CA HIS A 1046 -29.60 76.87 71.69
C HIS A 1046 -28.87 78.09 71.09
N GLY A 1047 -29.61 79.10 70.58
CA GLY A 1047 -29.02 80.31 70.01
C GLY A 1047 -28.24 81.16 71.02
N LEU A 1048 -28.75 81.25 72.26
CA LEU A 1048 -28.13 82.00 73.37
C LEU A 1048 -26.96 81.20 73.98
N VAL A 1049 -27.20 79.94 74.36
CA VAL A 1049 -26.21 79.06 75.00
C VAL A 1049 -25.00 78.83 74.10
N SER A 1050 -25.18 78.74 72.78
CA SER A 1050 -24.06 78.58 71.83
C SER A 1050 -23.20 79.83 71.60
N GLU A 1051 -23.62 81.02 72.05
CA GLU A 1051 -23.04 82.33 71.68
C GLU A 1051 -22.89 82.49 70.15
N LYS A 1052 -23.94 82.13 69.38
CA LYS A 1052 -23.88 82.04 67.91
C LYS A 1052 -22.70 81.18 67.40
N GLY A 1053 -22.48 80.06 68.08
CA GLY A 1053 -21.41 79.08 67.81
C GLY A 1053 -20.03 79.43 68.39
N ALA A 1054 -19.87 80.55 69.10
CA ALA A 1054 -18.58 80.91 69.70
C ALA A 1054 -18.18 80.01 70.88
N ILE A 1055 -19.14 79.43 71.63
CA ILE A 1055 -18.82 78.57 72.77
C ILE A 1055 -18.07 77.30 72.33
N PHE A 1056 -18.43 76.69 71.20
CA PHE A 1056 -17.82 75.45 70.72
C PHE A 1056 -16.30 75.61 70.47
N LYS A 1057 -15.86 76.81 70.07
CA LYS A 1057 -14.44 77.12 69.91
C LYS A 1057 -13.71 77.19 71.25
N LYS A 1058 -14.33 77.80 72.27
CA LYS A 1058 -13.81 77.87 73.65
C LYS A 1058 -13.71 76.47 74.28
N LEU A 1059 -14.75 75.64 74.15
CA LEU A 1059 -14.73 74.27 74.67
C LEU A 1059 -13.63 73.40 74.03
N LYS A 1060 -13.34 73.63 72.74
CA LYS A 1060 -12.25 72.96 72.04
C LYS A 1060 -10.86 73.52 72.37
N SER A 1061 -10.70 74.82 72.62
CA SER A 1061 -9.40 75.40 73.03
C SER A 1061 -9.06 75.14 74.50
N ASP A 1062 -10.04 75.27 75.39
CA ASP A 1062 -9.79 75.41 76.83
C ASP A 1062 -9.85 74.04 77.55
N TYR A 1063 -10.64 73.10 77.02
CA TYR A 1063 -10.85 71.76 77.60
C TYR A 1063 -10.55 70.60 76.63
N ASN A 1064 -10.22 70.89 75.37
CA ASN A 1064 -10.10 69.91 74.28
C ASN A 1064 -11.31 68.97 74.16
N VAL A 1065 -12.52 69.53 74.32
CA VAL A 1065 -13.79 68.82 74.16
C VAL A 1065 -14.48 69.29 72.88
N GLU A 1066 -14.83 68.36 72.01
CA GLU A 1066 -15.58 68.63 70.77
C GLU A 1066 -17.06 68.29 70.96
N VAL A 1067 -17.94 69.20 70.53
CA VAL A 1067 -19.40 69.05 70.66
C VAL A 1067 -19.98 68.61 69.33
N THR A 1068 -20.64 67.45 69.32
CA THR A 1068 -21.32 66.88 68.14
C THR A 1068 -22.83 66.82 68.39
N HIS A 1069 -23.62 67.15 67.38
CA HIS A 1069 -25.08 67.30 67.50
C HIS A 1069 -25.86 66.18 66.79
N GLY A 1070 -25.17 65.11 66.38
CA GLY A 1070 -25.73 64.00 65.59
C GLY A 1070 -26.54 64.46 64.38
N ASN A 1071 -27.74 63.88 64.23
CA ASN A 1071 -28.67 64.18 63.14
C ASN A 1071 -29.20 65.64 63.19
N TYR A 1072 -29.10 66.33 64.33
CA TYR A 1072 -29.50 67.74 64.49
C TYR A 1072 -28.40 68.75 64.10
N THR A 1073 -27.22 68.32 63.63
CA THR A 1073 -26.11 69.19 63.21
C THR A 1073 -26.51 70.32 62.27
N ARG A 1074 -27.37 70.08 61.27
CA ARG A 1074 -27.87 71.14 60.37
C ARG A 1074 -28.78 72.15 61.09
N GLN A 1075 -29.57 71.70 62.05
CA GLN A 1075 -30.51 72.55 62.80
C GLN A 1075 -29.78 73.41 63.84
N ALA A 1076 -28.82 72.82 64.57
CA ALA A 1076 -27.88 73.54 65.43
C ALA A 1076 -27.11 74.62 64.66
N ALA A 1077 -26.57 74.28 63.48
CA ALA A 1077 -25.88 75.24 62.60
C ALA A 1077 -26.79 76.37 62.09
N LYS A 1078 -28.08 76.09 61.82
CA LYS A 1078 -29.06 77.11 61.43
C LYS A 1078 -29.41 78.05 62.58
N LEU A 1079 -29.68 77.51 63.78
CA LEU A 1079 -30.06 78.29 64.97
C LEU A 1079 -28.90 79.18 65.46
N SER A 1080 -27.68 78.64 65.49
CA SER A 1080 -26.48 79.41 65.87
C SER A 1080 -26.09 80.51 64.87
N ASN A 1081 -26.56 80.47 63.61
CA ASN A 1081 -26.31 81.53 62.62
C ASN A 1081 -27.53 82.45 62.38
N ALA A 1082 -28.53 82.44 63.26
CA ALA A 1082 -29.67 83.36 63.16
C ALA A 1082 -29.22 84.84 63.23
N PRO A 1083 -29.86 85.76 62.49
CA PRO A 1083 -29.61 87.21 62.59
C PRO A 1083 -29.98 87.74 63.99
N ILE A 1084 -29.66 89.01 64.25
CA ILE A 1084 -30.21 89.73 65.41
C ILE A 1084 -31.69 90.07 65.10
N PRO A 1085 -32.60 90.13 66.10
CA PRO A 1085 -33.95 90.68 65.91
C PRO A 1085 -33.92 92.14 65.41
N ALA A 1086 -35.08 92.74 65.16
CA ALA A 1086 -35.18 94.17 64.87
C ALA A 1086 -35.30 94.98 66.16
N ALA A 1087 -34.59 96.10 66.24
CA ALA A 1087 -34.63 97.01 67.38
C ALA A 1087 -36.01 97.69 67.49
N PRO A 1088 -36.61 97.80 68.69
CA PRO A 1088 -37.88 98.50 68.88
C PRO A 1088 -37.71 100.00 68.58
N GLN A 1089 -38.80 100.67 68.17
CA GLN A 1089 -38.75 102.10 67.80
C GLN A 1089 -38.15 102.98 68.91
N GLU A 1090 -38.43 102.64 70.17
CA GLU A 1090 -37.87 103.31 71.35
C GLU A 1090 -36.35 103.27 71.44
N ALA A 1091 -35.68 102.28 70.85
CA ALA A 1091 -34.21 102.16 70.87
C ALA A 1091 -33.52 103.18 69.95
N TYR A 1092 -34.23 103.69 68.93
CA TYR A 1092 -33.73 104.72 68.04
C TYR A 1092 -33.72 106.09 68.76
N PRO A 1093 -32.70 106.94 68.58
CA PRO A 1093 -32.67 108.26 69.20
C PRO A 1093 -33.56 109.26 68.43
N THR A 1094 -34.39 110.01 69.17
CA THR A 1094 -35.29 111.05 68.64
C THR A 1094 -34.60 112.42 68.45
N GLU A 1095 -33.44 112.61 69.07
CA GLU A 1095 -32.57 113.78 68.91
C GLU A 1095 -31.13 113.32 68.59
N SER A 1096 -30.21 114.25 68.31
CA SER A 1096 -28.83 113.95 67.85
C SER A 1096 -27.89 113.45 68.95
N VAL A 1097 -28.31 112.45 69.72
CA VAL A 1097 -27.54 111.84 70.81
C VAL A 1097 -26.56 110.79 70.25
N LYS A 1098 -25.30 110.81 70.70
CA LYS A 1098 -24.24 109.93 70.19
C LYS A 1098 -24.44 108.45 70.54
N PHE A 1099 -25.02 108.18 71.71
CA PHE A 1099 -25.27 106.85 72.27
C PHE A 1099 -26.65 106.81 72.91
N LYS A 1100 -27.32 105.65 72.86
CA LYS A 1100 -28.58 105.41 73.58
C LYS A 1100 -28.66 103.95 74.00
N PHE A 1101 -29.00 103.69 75.26
CA PHE A 1101 -29.20 102.34 75.79
C PHE A 1101 -30.63 102.22 76.30
N THR A 1102 -31.43 101.33 75.69
CA THR A 1102 -32.80 101.03 76.10
C THR A 1102 -32.93 99.57 76.51
N ILE A 1103 -33.59 99.33 77.64
CA ILE A 1103 -34.02 97.99 78.06
C ILE A 1103 -35.50 97.88 77.73
N VAL A 1104 -35.89 96.76 77.12
CA VAL A 1104 -37.28 96.39 76.83
C VAL A 1104 -37.48 94.94 77.29
N GLU A 1105 -38.69 94.57 77.71
CA GLU A 1105 -39.02 93.17 78.01
C GLU A 1105 -38.80 92.30 76.76
N HIS A 1106 -38.18 91.13 76.94
CA HIS A 1106 -37.90 90.21 75.84
C HIS A 1106 -39.03 89.17 75.75
N GLU A 1107 -39.72 89.12 74.61
CA GLU A 1107 -40.72 88.08 74.34
C GLU A 1107 -40.16 86.69 74.67
N GLU A 1108 -40.79 85.97 75.60
CA GLU A 1108 -40.35 84.65 76.01
C GLU A 1108 -40.35 83.70 74.80
N ALA A 1109 -39.19 83.08 74.55
CA ALA A 1109 -39.00 82.19 73.41
C ALA A 1109 -39.86 80.92 73.58
N LYS A 1110 -41.05 80.92 72.97
CA LYS A 1110 -42.06 79.85 73.03
C LYS A 1110 -41.40 78.48 73.02
N GLU A 1111 -41.76 77.66 74.00
CA GLU A 1111 -41.14 76.36 74.18
C GLU A 1111 -41.45 75.46 72.97
N ASN A 1112 -40.38 74.97 72.33
CA ASN A 1112 -40.46 74.06 71.19
C ASN A 1112 -39.85 72.74 71.67
N ASP A 1113 -40.60 71.64 71.61
CA ASP A 1113 -40.21 70.31 72.11
C ASP A 1113 -38.94 69.71 71.45
N ILE A 1114 -38.35 70.39 70.48
CA ILE A 1114 -37.14 69.97 69.78
C ILE A 1114 -35.91 70.21 70.67
N VAL A 1115 -35.54 69.17 71.40
CA VAL A 1115 -34.28 69.09 72.15
C VAL A 1115 -33.12 68.74 71.21
N ILE A 1116 -32.00 69.46 71.32
CA ILE A 1116 -30.78 69.23 70.55
C ILE A 1116 -29.72 68.65 71.49
N PRO A 1117 -29.37 67.35 71.40
CA PRO A 1117 -28.34 66.73 72.24
C PRO A 1117 -26.94 67.19 71.84
N TRP A 1118 -26.19 67.74 72.80
CA TRP A 1118 -24.78 68.11 72.69
C TRP A 1118 -23.92 66.94 73.18
N ARG A 1119 -23.52 66.06 72.26
CA ARG A 1119 -22.67 64.88 72.54
C ARG A 1119 -21.20 65.30 72.59
N LEU A 1120 -20.61 65.18 73.76
CA LEU A 1120 -19.25 65.61 74.09
C LEU A 1120 -18.24 64.48 73.83
N LYS A 1121 -17.25 64.76 72.98
CA LYS A 1121 -16.10 63.90 72.69
C LYS A 1121 -14.84 64.49 73.32
N GLY A 1122 -14.17 63.71 74.19
CA GLY A 1122 -13.00 64.13 74.97
C GLY A 1122 -12.69 63.13 76.09
N SER A 1123 -11.86 63.54 77.06
CA SER A 1123 -11.64 62.79 78.30
C SER A 1123 -12.85 62.85 79.23
N GLU A 1124 -13.02 61.87 80.12
CA GLU A 1124 -14.17 61.79 81.04
C GLU A 1124 -14.23 62.98 81.99
N GLU A 1125 -13.09 63.34 82.59
CA GLU A 1125 -13.00 64.54 83.43
C GLU A 1125 -13.38 65.83 82.69
N ASN A 1126 -12.91 66.03 81.46
CA ASN A 1126 -13.14 67.29 80.76
C ASN A 1126 -14.56 67.34 80.18
N THR A 1127 -15.10 66.22 79.68
CA THR A 1127 -16.50 66.15 79.23
C THR A 1127 -17.47 66.38 80.39
N ALA A 1128 -17.21 65.86 81.60
CA ALA A 1128 -18.00 66.14 82.79
C ALA A 1128 -17.90 67.61 83.27
N LYS A 1129 -16.70 68.22 83.23
CA LYS A 1129 -16.52 69.65 83.54
C LYS A 1129 -17.25 70.55 82.54
N VAL A 1130 -17.18 70.22 81.25
CA VAL A 1130 -17.86 70.96 80.16
C VAL A 1130 -19.38 70.80 80.21
N ALA A 1131 -19.91 69.64 80.62
CA ALA A 1131 -21.35 69.45 80.78
C ALA A 1131 -21.97 70.46 81.75
N LYS A 1132 -21.38 70.61 82.95
CA LYS A 1132 -21.83 71.59 83.96
C LYS A 1132 -21.82 73.03 83.45
N ILE A 1133 -20.76 73.42 82.71
CA ILE A 1133 -20.65 74.75 82.10
C ILE A 1133 -21.77 75.01 81.07
N ILE A 1134 -22.28 73.97 80.40
CA ILE A 1134 -23.42 74.08 79.48
C ILE A 1134 -24.74 74.16 80.26
N GLU A 1135 -24.89 73.38 81.34
CA GLU A 1135 -26.07 73.34 82.21
C GLU A 1135 -26.29 74.67 82.96
N GLU A 1136 -25.27 75.17 83.68
CA GLU A 1136 -25.27 76.49 84.33
C GLU A 1136 -25.62 77.61 83.34
N ARG A 1137 -25.14 77.50 82.09
CA ARG A 1137 -25.42 78.49 81.05
C ARG A 1137 -26.83 78.37 80.45
N LEU A 1138 -27.41 77.18 80.46
CA LEU A 1138 -28.79 76.94 80.05
C LEU A 1138 -29.79 77.48 81.09
N GLU A 1139 -29.47 77.36 82.39
CA GLU A 1139 -30.24 78.01 83.46
C GLU A 1139 -30.19 79.53 83.35
N ASN A 1140 -29.00 80.11 83.14
CA ASN A 1140 -28.85 81.55 82.88
C ASN A 1140 -29.62 82.01 81.62
N ALA A 1141 -29.76 81.16 80.60
CA ALA A 1141 -30.55 81.48 79.41
C ALA A 1141 -32.07 81.46 79.66
N LYS A 1142 -32.55 80.64 80.61
CA LYS A 1142 -33.97 80.62 81.04
C LYS A 1142 -34.36 81.85 81.86
N ASN A 1143 -33.43 82.39 82.65
CA ASN A 1143 -33.67 83.55 83.53
C ASN A 1143 -33.61 84.92 82.81
N ALA A 1144 -33.26 84.95 81.53
CA ALA A 1144 -32.91 86.16 80.80
C ALA A 1144 -34.10 86.84 80.10
N LYS A 1145 -35.03 87.40 80.90
CA LYS A 1145 -36.32 87.96 80.45
C LYS A 1145 -36.28 89.35 79.79
N TYR A 1146 -35.14 90.03 79.74
CA TYR A 1146 -35.04 91.39 79.20
C TYR A 1146 -34.02 91.50 78.05
N ALA A 1147 -34.29 92.42 77.13
CA ALA A 1147 -33.47 92.73 75.97
C ALA A 1147 -32.95 94.18 76.04
N GLY A 1148 -31.63 94.33 76.12
CA GLY A 1148 -30.93 95.60 76.03
C GLY A 1148 -30.51 95.90 74.60
N TRP A 1149 -30.79 97.11 74.13
CA TRP A 1149 -30.39 97.62 72.83
C TRP A 1149 -29.46 98.83 73.03
N PHE A 1150 -28.20 98.69 72.66
CA PHE A 1150 -27.21 99.76 72.72
C PHE A 1150 -26.93 100.34 71.33
N TYR A 1151 -27.50 101.51 71.06
CA TYR A 1151 -27.26 102.29 69.85
C TYR A 1151 -25.97 103.12 69.95
N ALA A 1152 -25.19 103.13 68.87
CA ALA A 1152 -24.13 104.12 68.65
C ALA A 1152 -24.26 104.75 67.25
N SER A 1153 -24.12 106.08 67.17
CA SER A 1153 -24.19 106.81 65.89
C SER A 1153 -23.10 106.40 64.89
N GLN A 1154 -21.98 105.85 65.36
CA GLN A 1154 -20.86 105.36 64.56
C GLN A 1154 -20.47 103.93 64.98
N PRO A 1155 -20.69 102.90 64.15
CA PRO A 1155 -20.40 101.50 64.48
C PRO A 1155 -18.93 101.21 64.83
N SER A 1156 -17.98 102.00 64.32
CA SER A 1156 -16.55 101.86 64.58
C SER A 1156 -16.21 101.86 66.07
N ILE A 1157 -17.03 102.52 66.89
CA ILE A 1157 -16.87 102.61 68.35
C ILE A 1157 -17.04 101.24 69.02
N PHE A 1158 -17.81 100.31 68.44
CA PHE A 1158 -17.97 98.95 68.97
C PHE A 1158 -16.64 98.20 69.08
N SER A 1159 -15.63 98.55 68.26
CA SER A 1159 -14.28 97.98 68.39
C SER A 1159 -13.64 98.23 69.78
N LYS A 1160 -13.91 99.37 70.43
CA LYS A 1160 -13.45 99.67 71.80
C LYS A 1160 -14.07 98.71 72.82
N ILE A 1161 -15.36 98.42 72.68
CA ILE A 1161 -16.15 97.56 73.57
C ILE A 1161 -15.70 96.11 73.40
N ILE A 1162 -15.53 95.67 72.15
CA ILE A 1162 -15.10 94.30 71.80
C ILE A 1162 -13.68 94.03 72.30
N GLY A 1163 -12.72 94.93 72.02
CA GLY A 1163 -11.31 94.75 72.32
C GLY A 1163 -10.60 93.73 71.41
N PRO A 1164 -9.26 93.61 71.49
CA PRO A 1164 -8.51 92.64 70.69
C PRO A 1164 -8.99 91.21 70.98
N GLN A 1165 -9.26 90.44 69.92
CA GLN A 1165 -9.85 89.08 69.98
C GLN A 1165 -11.14 88.97 70.83
N GLY A 1166 -11.89 90.07 71.00
CA GLY A 1166 -13.11 90.07 71.81
C GLY A 1166 -12.86 90.02 73.33
N SER A 1167 -11.62 90.24 73.78
CA SER A 1167 -11.22 90.16 75.20
C SER A 1167 -12.11 90.98 76.13
N LYS A 1168 -12.39 92.25 75.78
CA LYS A 1168 -13.22 93.14 76.61
C LYS A 1168 -14.68 92.73 76.64
N VAL A 1169 -15.30 92.37 75.51
CA VAL A 1169 -16.67 91.81 75.53
C VAL A 1169 -16.73 90.49 76.31
N ASN A 1170 -15.70 89.65 76.26
CA ASN A 1170 -15.65 88.43 77.09
C ASN A 1170 -15.48 88.74 78.59
N GLN A 1171 -14.89 89.88 78.98
CA GLN A 1171 -14.90 90.37 80.36
C GLN A 1171 -16.30 90.87 80.75
N ILE A 1172 -16.90 91.79 79.97
CA ILE A 1172 -18.26 92.30 80.24
C ILE A 1172 -19.28 91.13 80.34
N ARG A 1173 -19.19 90.11 79.49
CA ARG A 1173 -20.02 88.90 79.55
C ARG A 1173 -19.88 88.11 80.86
N LYS A 1174 -18.67 88.04 81.44
CA LYS A 1174 -18.43 87.40 82.75
C LYS A 1174 -18.92 88.27 83.89
N ASP A 1175 -18.59 89.56 83.85
CA ASP A 1175 -18.81 90.48 84.97
C ASP A 1175 -20.29 90.90 85.11
N SER A 1176 -21.07 90.83 84.02
CA SER A 1176 -22.52 91.12 84.00
C SER A 1176 -23.41 89.89 83.80
N ASN A 1177 -22.87 88.71 83.48
CA ASN A 1177 -23.64 87.53 83.08
C ASN A 1177 -24.76 87.83 82.04
N THR A 1178 -24.41 88.58 80.98
CA THR A 1178 -25.31 88.88 79.85
C THR A 1178 -24.90 88.18 78.55
N PHE A 1179 -25.88 87.84 77.73
CA PHE A 1179 -25.68 87.31 76.38
C PHE A 1179 -25.50 88.47 75.39
N ILE A 1180 -24.25 88.87 75.15
CA ILE A 1180 -23.90 90.01 74.28
C ILE A 1180 -23.73 89.57 72.81
N SER A 1181 -24.70 89.90 71.96
CA SER A 1181 -24.67 89.67 70.50
C SER A 1181 -24.27 90.95 69.74
N ILE A 1182 -23.04 90.98 69.26
CA ILE A 1182 -22.49 92.05 68.40
C ILE A 1182 -22.96 91.82 66.95
N PRO A 1183 -23.43 92.85 66.21
CA PRO A 1183 -23.75 92.72 64.79
C PRO A 1183 -22.48 92.55 63.94
N ARG A 1184 -22.60 91.86 62.80
CA ARG A 1184 -21.57 91.91 61.74
C ARG A 1184 -21.80 93.16 60.89
N ALA A 1185 -20.75 93.63 60.22
CA ALA A 1185 -20.84 94.80 59.32
C ALA A 1185 -21.81 94.61 58.12
N SER A 1186 -22.22 93.36 57.86
CA SER A 1186 -23.23 92.97 56.86
C SER A 1186 -24.68 93.01 57.37
N ASP A 1187 -24.89 93.14 58.68
CA ASP A 1187 -26.22 92.98 59.28
C ASP A 1187 -27.02 94.27 59.20
N ARG A 1188 -28.34 94.17 58.97
CA ARG A 1188 -29.23 95.33 58.74
C ARG A 1188 -29.22 96.34 59.90
N GLU A 1189 -28.90 95.89 61.10
CA GLU A 1189 -28.84 96.71 62.32
C GLU A 1189 -27.43 96.89 62.87
N ALA A 1190 -26.42 97.05 61.99
CA ALA A 1190 -25.02 97.29 62.35
C ALA A 1190 -24.73 98.53 63.24
N LYS A 1191 -25.77 99.27 63.68
CA LYS A 1191 -25.69 100.39 64.65
C LYS A 1191 -26.15 100.03 66.07
N PHE A 1192 -26.58 98.79 66.32
CA PHE A 1192 -27.03 98.31 67.64
C PHE A 1192 -26.22 97.11 68.13
N ILE A 1193 -25.77 97.12 69.38
CA ILE A 1193 -25.40 95.88 70.08
C ILE A 1193 -26.64 95.35 70.80
N TYR A 1194 -26.94 94.07 70.59
CA TYR A 1194 -28.05 93.36 71.23
C TYR A 1194 -27.57 92.59 72.45
N LEU A 1195 -28.30 92.73 73.56
CA LEU A 1195 -27.95 92.21 74.88
C LEU A 1195 -29.17 91.48 75.44
N VAL A 1196 -29.01 90.30 76.02
CA VAL A 1196 -30.11 89.58 76.69
C VAL A 1196 -29.68 89.16 78.09
N GLY A 1197 -30.54 89.36 79.09
CA GLY A 1197 -30.24 89.10 80.50
C GLY A 1197 -31.43 89.36 81.42
N SER A 1198 -31.21 89.31 82.74
CA SER A 1198 -32.09 89.98 83.70
C SER A 1198 -31.90 91.50 83.65
N GLU A 1199 -32.81 92.27 84.25
CA GLU A 1199 -32.73 93.73 84.27
C GLU A 1199 -31.46 94.23 84.99
N ASP A 1200 -31.08 93.62 86.12
CA ASP A 1200 -29.84 93.92 86.85
C ASP A 1200 -28.58 93.59 86.03
N ASN A 1201 -28.59 92.46 85.32
CA ASN A 1201 -27.49 92.05 84.44
C ASN A 1201 -27.34 93.04 83.26
N LEU A 1202 -28.44 93.51 82.68
CA LEU A 1202 -28.41 94.55 81.64
C LEU A 1202 -27.97 95.91 82.18
N ASN A 1203 -28.39 96.29 83.40
CA ASN A 1203 -27.98 97.55 84.04
C ASN A 1203 -26.50 97.54 84.46
N THR A 1204 -25.93 96.40 84.85
CA THR A 1204 -24.48 96.26 85.07
C THR A 1204 -23.71 96.24 83.74
N ALA A 1205 -24.18 95.52 82.73
CA ALA A 1205 -23.61 95.57 81.38
C ALA A 1205 -23.61 97.00 80.79
N LYS A 1206 -24.70 97.76 80.99
CA LYS A 1206 -24.81 99.18 80.61
C LYS A 1206 -23.69 100.01 81.24
N LYS A 1207 -23.52 99.96 82.57
CA LYS A 1207 -22.46 100.69 83.30
C LYS A 1207 -21.05 100.32 82.82
N LEU A 1208 -20.81 99.03 82.53
CA LEU A 1208 -19.52 98.56 82.01
C LEU A 1208 -19.27 99.01 80.57
N ILE A 1209 -20.30 99.09 79.73
CA ILE A 1209 -20.22 99.64 78.36
C ILE A 1209 -20.00 101.16 78.41
N GLU A 1210 -20.74 101.89 79.23
CA GLU A 1210 -20.61 103.35 79.41
C GLU A 1210 -19.22 103.73 79.93
N GLY A 1211 -18.63 102.93 80.83
CA GLY A 1211 -17.26 103.11 81.32
C GLY A 1211 -16.13 102.82 80.31
N LEU A 1212 -16.43 102.43 79.08
CA LEU A 1212 -15.45 102.08 78.03
C LEU A 1212 -15.46 103.01 76.79
N LEU A 1213 -16.32 104.04 76.78
CA LEU A 1213 -16.67 104.83 75.58
C LEU A 1213 -15.94 106.18 75.46
#